data_AF-A0A2H3CJ59-F1
#
_entry.id   AF-A0A2H3CJ59-F1
#
_cell.length_a   1.000
_cell.length_b   1.000
_cell.length_c   1.000
_cell.angle_alpha   90.00
_cell.angle_beta   90.00
_cell.angle_gamma   90.00
#
_symmetry.space_group_name_H-M   'P 1'
#
loop_
_entity.id
_entity.type
_entity.pdbx_description
1 polymer ?
#
loop_
_entity_poly.entity_id
_entity_poly.type
_entity_poly.pdbx_seq_one_letter_code
_entity_poly.pdbx_strand_id
1 'polypeptide(L)'
;MALKKIRVIARTSTALNFAILSSGLTKEMSTMAIFPPACAAFAILEKILETVKDVQSNKEACHRLVHKCARVLFNINEQMEGRWESASPLLLKNISRLQETLTMIHAFMVKETQAKWSSRLLRKNSIENALHDYAELLDEASQAFQIAALINIQYTVEASAQKHNSKLVTEAQGSRALETVVHKPRRSSTPPPYHETDRAEPEKTVQDDFQYALDDLDNHGFRRYHQSEVRLKGSFGASTSSGWWSDVNEALVYGEPTLVRRYDQGTKAGAVKAWIHDVKILQNLYHPNLPQMIGVSANEAGTPFVILSHVQRRSPENLLIDSLNKFGLAGCINTVLHFYVDISNAAAYLQRQLELTDSQVQDVIESVAFAADGGKNLIMGLPPPKEGTWVTARNYSLADTIGSAAMKFLPPRGSVILNRNGLIDDDEIMRLRHVAALVEGFIPKAREPHGLPERTRALLTDVDEPFNGLMKGQAPSLRQLRLSSLDAKSHDHVWYTNLGVLSCRFSVGDFGYIPRHKGHAVSGKSFKDFILLGNTFRDDFAKFIVERTCYGTQFCWKDFPMTRQPVNPFSLTDDIQCWPIVVPPGAQIDCDITHEQSIANTTDAWRFLMQESRSLASELGIQPHDLILITRAGLSRHAYIHDFATSVKLGPSHWHHQLPGVRQPPRPFLPHQPPAMATPMYLHTSFDDSYEPYWSHQPRYTPHEPQSKPPPLSGGWRNTVGSDTQFVSWIQLLPEDFDD
;
A
#
# COMPACT_ATOMS: atom_id res chain seq x y z
N MET A 1 -5.20 7.02 35.85
CA MET A 1 -4.99 8.42 35.40
C MET A 1 -3.66 8.64 34.65
N ALA A 2 -2.57 7.92 34.97
CA ALA A 2 -1.22 8.16 34.43
C ALA A 2 -1.09 8.14 32.89
N LEU A 3 -1.80 7.23 32.20
CA LEU A 3 -1.69 7.00 30.74
C LEU A 3 -1.86 8.27 29.87
N LYS A 4 -2.63 9.28 30.31
CA LYS A 4 -2.78 10.55 29.56
C LYS A 4 -1.53 11.44 29.56
N LYS A 5 -0.60 11.30 30.54
CA LYS A 5 0.65 12.10 30.54
C LYS A 5 1.73 11.51 29.63
N ILE A 6 1.77 10.19 29.44
CA ILE A 6 2.83 9.52 28.65
C ILE A 6 2.68 9.80 27.15
N ARG A 7 1.46 9.91 26.63
CA ARG A 7 1.19 10.15 25.19
C ARG A 7 1.64 11.52 24.65
N VAL A 8 2.08 12.44 25.52
CA VAL A 8 2.54 13.80 25.15
C VAL A 8 4.08 13.89 25.01
N ILE A 9 4.81 12.87 25.46
CA ILE A 9 6.28 12.92 25.68
C ILE A 9 7.10 12.86 24.35
N ALA A 10 6.45 12.67 23.21
CA ALA A 10 7.10 12.54 21.90
C ALA A 10 7.64 13.86 21.28
N ARG A 11 7.73 14.97 22.03
CA ARG A 11 8.08 16.31 21.49
C ARG A 11 9.00 17.20 22.35
N THR A 12 9.59 16.68 23.43
CA THR A 12 10.50 17.46 24.31
C THR A 12 11.83 16.75 24.58
N SER A 13 12.79 17.50 25.13
CA SER A 13 14.21 17.18 25.09
C SER A 13 14.61 15.90 25.83
N THR A 14 15.68 15.27 25.34
CA THR A 14 16.15 13.94 25.73
C THR A 14 16.37 13.77 27.23
N ALA A 15 16.83 14.83 27.92
CA ALA A 15 17.07 14.83 29.37
C ALA A 15 15.77 14.79 30.20
N LEU A 16 14.70 15.46 29.75
CA LEU A 16 13.42 15.46 30.45
C LEU A 16 12.77 14.07 30.40
N ASN A 17 12.82 13.44 29.22
CA ASN A 17 12.33 12.08 29.01
C ASN A 17 13.09 11.08 29.90
N PHE A 18 14.39 11.33 30.11
CA PHE A 18 15.25 10.56 31.00
C PHE A 18 14.84 10.66 32.48
N ALA A 19 14.59 11.89 32.96
CA ALA A 19 14.13 12.12 34.33
C ALA A 19 12.75 11.48 34.59
N ILE A 20 11.85 11.49 33.59
CA ILE A 20 10.55 10.83 33.67
C ILE A 20 10.68 9.30 33.68
N LEU A 21 11.56 8.72 32.85
CA LEU A 21 11.86 7.28 32.91
C LEU A 21 12.42 6.85 34.27
N SER A 22 13.43 7.57 34.77
CA SER A 22 14.09 7.26 36.03
C SER A 22 13.12 7.35 37.22
N SER A 23 12.34 8.43 37.33
CA SER A 23 11.34 8.57 38.40
C SER A 23 10.18 7.58 38.30
N GLY A 24 9.80 7.15 37.09
CA GLY A 24 8.88 6.03 36.89
C GLY A 24 9.47 4.70 37.37
N LEU A 25 10.74 4.44 37.07
CA LEU A 25 11.43 3.21 37.46
C LEU A 25 11.55 3.08 38.98
N THR A 26 12.03 4.12 39.68
CA THR A 26 12.17 4.12 41.14
C THR A 26 10.82 3.95 41.84
N LYS A 27 9.72 4.47 41.25
CA LYS A 27 8.36 4.22 41.74
C LYS A 27 7.98 2.74 41.64
N GLU A 28 8.19 2.10 40.49
CA GLU A 28 7.81 0.68 40.33
C GLU A 28 8.74 -0.29 41.07
N MET A 29 10.03 0.05 41.26
CA MET A 29 10.91 -0.72 42.14
C MET A 29 10.41 -0.73 43.60
N SER A 30 9.76 0.35 44.05
CA SER A 30 9.12 0.43 45.38
C SER A 30 7.87 -0.46 45.48
N THR A 31 7.07 -0.58 44.42
CA THR A 31 5.91 -1.50 44.39
C THR A 31 6.31 -2.96 44.20
N MET A 32 7.47 -3.25 43.61
CA MET A 32 8.00 -4.59 43.35
C MET A 32 8.82 -5.23 44.48
N ALA A 33 9.02 -4.56 45.61
CA ALA A 33 9.84 -5.06 46.72
C ALA A 33 9.41 -6.45 47.24
N ILE A 34 8.17 -6.87 46.95
CA ILE A 34 7.57 -8.16 47.31
C ILE A 34 8.05 -9.32 46.41
N PHE A 35 8.51 -9.06 45.17
CA PHE A 35 8.86 -10.10 44.19
C PHE A 35 10.30 -9.95 43.63
N PRO A 36 11.29 -10.70 44.18
CA PRO A 36 12.71 -10.48 43.88
C PRO A 36 13.14 -10.56 42.40
N PRO A 37 12.63 -11.48 41.54
CA PRO A 37 13.10 -11.57 40.15
C PRO A 37 12.76 -10.35 39.29
N ALA A 38 11.56 -9.77 39.44
CA ALA A 38 11.24 -8.53 38.72
C ALA A 38 12.03 -7.35 39.28
N CYS A 39 12.14 -7.25 40.62
CA CYS A 39 12.95 -6.22 41.28
C CYS A 39 14.41 -6.25 40.79
N ALA A 40 15.01 -7.43 40.61
CA ALA A 40 16.34 -7.60 40.04
C ALA A 40 16.44 -7.11 38.58
N ALA A 41 15.46 -7.43 37.72
CA ALA A 41 15.43 -6.96 36.34
C ALA A 41 15.29 -5.42 36.24
N PHE A 42 14.45 -4.82 37.08
CA PHE A 42 14.30 -3.36 37.18
C PHE A 42 15.58 -2.68 37.71
N ALA A 43 16.24 -3.25 38.72
CA ALA A 43 17.51 -2.74 39.24
C ALA A 43 18.68 -2.83 38.23
N ILE A 44 18.61 -3.75 37.26
CA ILE A 44 19.56 -3.79 36.12
C ILE A 44 19.22 -2.69 35.12
N LEU A 45 17.93 -2.47 34.82
CA LEU A 45 17.50 -1.36 33.97
C LEU A 45 17.88 0.01 34.56
N GLU A 46 17.86 0.18 35.89
CA GLU A 46 18.33 1.40 36.56
C GLU A 46 19.81 1.68 36.22
N LYS A 47 20.67 0.66 36.33
CA LYS A 47 22.10 0.77 36.01
C LYS A 47 22.37 0.97 34.51
N ILE A 48 21.53 0.42 33.64
CA ILE A 48 21.54 0.73 32.19
C ILE A 48 21.21 2.21 31.97
N LEU A 49 20.19 2.75 32.66
CA LEU A 49 19.81 4.16 32.61
C LEU A 49 20.89 5.08 33.22
N GLU A 50 21.67 4.64 34.19
CA GLU A 50 22.84 5.39 34.65
C GLU A 50 23.95 5.38 33.60
N THR A 51 24.35 4.19 33.15
CA THR A 51 25.47 3.99 32.20
C THR A 51 25.25 4.73 30.87
N VAL A 52 24.02 4.76 30.35
CA VAL A 52 23.76 5.36 29.02
C VAL A 52 23.91 6.89 29.00
N LYS A 53 23.90 7.57 30.16
CA LYS A 53 24.19 9.02 30.26
C LYS A 53 25.60 9.34 29.79
N ASP A 54 26.56 8.46 30.10
CA ASP A 54 27.99 8.62 29.82
C ASP A 54 28.41 8.08 28.44
N VAL A 55 27.49 7.44 27.70
CA VAL A 55 27.74 6.94 26.35
C VAL A 55 28.00 8.11 25.39
N GLN A 56 29.12 8.07 24.68
CA GLN A 56 29.55 9.17 23.79
C GLN A 56 29.19 8.94 22.32
N SER A 57 29.25 7.69 21.84
CA SER A 57 28.92 7.26 20.47
C SER A 57 27.52 6.63 20.38
N ASN A 58 26.89 6.67 19.20
CA ASN A 58 25.61 6.01 18.90
C ASN A 58 24.46 6.29 19.89
N LYS A 59 24.51 7.45 20.59
CA LYS A 59 23.65 7.80 21.73
C LYS A 59 22.17 7.51 21.46
N GLU A 60 21.63 7.92 20.32
CA GLU A 60 20.22 7.70 20.01
C GLU A 60 19.84 6.22 19.91
N ALA A 61 20.69 5.38 19.32
CA ALA A 61 20.43 3.95 19.19
C ALA A 61 20.44 3.28 20.57
N CYS A 62 21.41 3.65 21.42
CA CYS A 62 21.44 3.23 22.82
C CYS A 62 20.18 3.71 23.56
N HIS A 63 19.80 4.99 23.44
CA HIS A 63 18.59 5.53 24.06
C HIS A 63 17.32 4.80 23.57
N ARG A 64 17.20 4.49 22.28
CA ARG A 64 16.09 3.70 21.72
C ARG A 64 16.03 2.31 22.34
N LEU A 65 17.16 1.62 22.48
CA LEU A 65 17.22 0.31 23.16
C LEU A 65 16.82 0.42 24.64
N VAL A 66 17.30 1.41 25.38
CA VAL A 66 16.93 1.60 26.80
C VAL A 66 15.44 1.94 26.97
N HIS A 67 14.87 2.77 26.09
CA HIS A 67 13.41 3.00 26.02
C HIS A 67 12.64 1.71 25.72
N LYS A 68 13.18 0.81 24.87
CA LYS A 68 12.59 -0.49 24.56
C LYS A 68 12.61 -1.42 25.78
N CYS A 69 13.74 -1.51 26.49
CA CYS A 69 13.89 -2.26 27.75
C CYS A 69 12.88 -1.80 28.80
N ALA A 70 12.76 -0.48 28.99
CA ALA A 70 11.81 0.10 29.93
C ALA A 70 10.35 -0.23 29.55
N ARG A 71 9.98 -0.10 28.27
CA ARG A 71 8.62 -0.44 27.81
C ARG A 71 8.29 -1.91 28.04
N VAL A 72 9.21 -2.84 27.74
CA VAL A 72 8.99 -4.28 27.98
C VAL A 72 8.77 -4.56 29.46
N LEU A 73 9.63 -4.03 30.34
CA LEU A 73 9.51 -4.23 31.78
C LEU A 73 8.25 -3.58 32.40
N PHE A 74 7.87 -2.36 31.99
CA PHE A 74 6.63 -1.74 32.45
C PHE A 74 5.38 -2.50 31.97
N ASN A 75 5.35 -2.99 30.73
CA ASN A 75 4.25 -3.82 30.22
C ASN A 75 4.12 -5.14 31.02
N ILE A 76 5.24 -5.77 31.35
CA ILE A 76 5.28 -6.99 32.18
C ILE A 76 4.74 -6.71 33.58
N ASN A 77 5.05 -5.54 34.17
CA ASN A 77 4.49 -5.13 35.46
C ASN A 77 2.96 -4.94 35.40
N GLU A 78 2.46 -4.18 34.42
CA GLU A 78 1.02 -3.91 34.26
C GLU A 78 0.21 -5.21 34.06
N GLN A 79 0.80 -6.23 33.43
CA GLN A 79 0.17 -7.56 33.24
C GLN A 79 0.25 -8.46 34.50
N MET A 80 1.16 -8.17 35.44
CA MET A 80 1.43 -8.97 36.64
C MET A 80 1.04 -8.30 37.96
N GLU A 81 0.52 -7.07 37.93
CA GLU A 81 0.09 -6.33 39.12
C GLU A 81 -0.93 -7.15 39.94
N GLY A 82 -0.61 -7.39 41.21
CA GLY A 82 -1.41 -8.25 42.09
C GLY A 82 -1.38 -9.76 41.79
N ARG A 83 -0.51 -10.23 40.88
CA ARG A 83 -0.43 -11.65 40.41
C ARG A 83 0.96 -12.29 40.53
N TRP A 84 1.94 -11.57 41.07
CA TRP A 84 3.33 -12.04 41.19
C TRP A 84 3.49 -13.34 41.99
N GLU A 85 2.73 -13.49 43.09
CA GLU A 85 2.80 -14.67 43.98
C GLU A 85 2.25 -15.96 43.35
N SER A 86 1.44 -15.85 42.30
CA SER A 86 0.83 -16.97 41.56
C SER A 86 1.41 -17.15 40.15
N ALA A 87 2.57 -16.55 39.86
CA ALA A 87 3.28 -16.69 38.60
C ALA A 87 3.71 -18.14 38.32
N SER A 88 3.44 -18.64 37.11
CA SER A 88 3.78 -20.03 36.75
C SER A 88 5.30 -20.24 36.57
N PRO A 89 5.84 -21.45 36.79
CA PRO A 89 7.28 -21.72 36.65
C PRO A 89 7.86 -21.38 35.26
N LEU A 90 7.05 -21.49 34.20
CA LEU A 90 7.43 -21.07 32.85
C LEU A 90 7.57 -19.55 32.74
N LEU A 91 6.68 -18.80 33.38
CA LEU A 91 6.73 -17.34 33.41
C LEU A 91 7.93 -16.84 34.22
N LEU A 92 8.23 -17.48 35.37
CA LEU A 92 9.43 -17.23 36.16
C LEU A 92 10.71 -17.46 35.34
N LYS A 93 10.78 -18.54 34.55
CA LYS A 93 11.89 -18.82 33.64
C LYS A 93 12.07 -17.75 32.57
N ASN A 94 10.98 -17.22 32.02
CA ASN A 94 11.03 -16.17 31.00
C ASN A 94 11.43 -14.81 31.58
N ILE A 95 11.04 -14.51 32.83
CA ILE A 95 11.56 -13.35 33.57
C ILE A 95 13.08 -13.48 33.82
N SER A 96 13.59 -14.68 34.13
CA SER A 96 15.05 -14.94 34.22
C SER A 96 15.77 -14.69 32.89
N ARG A 97 15.25 -15.20 31.76
CA ARG A 97 15.84 -14.95 30.43
C ARG A 97 15.85 -13.45 30.09
N LEU A 98 14.80 -12.71 30.45
CA LEU A 98 14.78 -11.26 30.28
C LEU A 98 15.83 -10.56 31.18
N GLN A 99 15.99 -10.99 32.43
CA GLN A 99 17.02 -10.49 33.35
C GLN A 99 18.43 -10.75 32.79
N GLU A 100 18.67 -11.92 32.18
CA GLU A 100 19.91 -12.27 31.49
C GLU A 100 20.15 -11.36 30.27
N THR A 101 19.16 -11.16 29.40
CA THR A 101 19.24 -10.21 28.27
C THR A 101 19.57 -8.79 28.72
N LEU A 102 18.91 -8.28 29.77
CA LEU A 102 19.21 -6.98 30.36
C LEU A 102 20.64 -6.92 30.94
N THR A 103 21.13 -8.01 31.54
CA THR A 103 22.50 -8.09 32.06
C THR A 103 23.52 -8.01 30.93
N MET A 104 23.27 -8.64 29.77
CA MET A 104 24.12 -8.53 28.59
C MET A 104 24.12 -7.11 28.01
N ILE A 105 22.95 -6.48 27.89
CA ILE A 105 22.81 -5.07 27.45
C ILE A 105 23.59 -4.14 28.39
N HIS A 106 23.49 -4.33 29.71
CA HIS A 106 24.26 -3.55 30.69
C HIS A 106 25.78 -3.72 30.49
N ALA A 107 26.26 -4.96 30.37
CA ALA A 107 27.69 -5.23 30.15
C ALA A 107 28.21 -4.62 28.84
N PHE A 108 27.40 -4.62 27.78
CA PHE A 108 27.70 -3.94 26.52
C PHE A 108 27.77 -2.42 26.68
N MET A 109 26.79 -1.79 27.34
CA MET A 109 26.78 -0.33 27.56
C MET A 109 28.02 0.12 28.36
N VAL A 110 28.43 -0.64 29.39
CA VAL A 110 29.64 -0.35 30.19
C VAL A 110 30.92 -0.50 29.36
N LYS A 111 30.97 -1.45 28.42
CA LYS A 111 32.09 -1.61 27.49
C LYS A 111 32.17 -0.42 26.51
N GLU A 112 31.04 0.08 26.04
CA GLU A 112 30.98 1.22 25.11
C GLU A 112 31.30 2.56 25.79
N THR A 113 30.97 2.78 27.07
CA THR A 113 31.43 4.00 27.79
C THR A 113 32.95 4.03 27.99
N GLN A 114 33.61 2.88 28.10
CA GLN A 114 35.05 2.76 28.35
C GLN A 114 35.93 2.76 27.08
N ALA A 115 35.37 2.55 25.89
CA ALA A 115 36.13 2.48 24.63
C ALA A 115 36.76 3.83 24.21
N LYS A 116 37.95 3.80 23.59
CA LYS A 116 38.61 5.01 23.06
C LYS A 116 37.93 5.46 21.75
N TRP A 117 37.88 6.77 21.49
CA TRP A 117 37.09 7.35 20.38
C TRP A 117 37.44 6.77 19.00
N SER A 118 38.73 6.58 18.70
CA SER A 118 39.20 5.96 17.45
C SER A 118 38.75 4.51 17.31
N SER A 119 38.77 3.73 18.40
CA SER A 119 38.26 2.34 18.40
C SER A 119 36.75 2.23 18.25
N ARG A 120 35.99 3.26 18.65
CA ARG A 120 34.53 3.35 18.40
C ARG A 120 34.24 3.65 16.93
N LEU A 121 35.00 4.55 16.30
CA LEU A 121 34.81 4.93 14.89
C LEU A 121 34.99 3.72 13.96
N LEU A 122 36.09 2.98 14.12
CA LEU A 122 36.41 1.79 13.32
C LEU A 122 35.48 0.58 13.58
N ARG A 123 34.70 0.59 14.67
CA ARG A 123 33.79 -0.49 15.03
C ARG A 123 32.31 -0.11 14.89
N LYS A 124 32.00 1.04 14.31
CA LYS A 124 30.64 1.58 14.25
C LYS A 124 29.60 0.54 13.80
N ASN A 125 29.82 -0.15 12.68
CA ASN A 125 28.89 -1.16 12.16
C ASN A 125 28.75 -2.37 13.12
N SER A 126 29.81 -2.79 13.79
CA SER A 126 29.76 -3.87 14.79
C SER A 126 29.00 -3.46 16.06
N ILE A 127 29.08 -2.18 16.45
CA ILE A 127 28.31 -1.61 17.56
C ILE A 127 26.83 -1.45 17.17
N GLU A 128 26.54 -1.07 15.92
CA GLU A 128 25.17 -0.96 15.40
C GLU A 128 24.51 -2.32 15.21
N ASN A 129 25.23 -3.34 14.73
CA ASN A 129 24.76 -4.73 14.70
C ASN A 129 24.49 -5.24 16.12
N ALA A 130 25.44 -5.13 17.05
CA ALA A 130 25.21 -5.58 18.44
C ALA A 130 24.00 -4.90 19.10
N LEU A 131 23.75 -3.61 18.80
CA LEU A 131 22.54 -2.90 19.25
C LEU A 131 21.25 -3.41 18.59
N HIS A 132 21.33 -3.97 17.38
CA HIS A 132 20.23 -4.67 16.70
C HIS A 132 19.99 -6.05 17.32
N ASP A 133 21.04 -6.87 17.45
CA ASP A 133 21.00 -8.21 18.07
C ASP A 133 20.38 -8.14 19.48
N TYR A 134 20.79 -7.17 20.30
CA TYR A 134 20.19 -6.94 21.62
C TYR A 134 18.75 -6.40 21.59
N ALA A 135 18.35 -5.71 20.52
CA ALA A 135 16.96 -5.29 20.33
C ALA A 135 16.08 -6.48 19.93
N GLU A 136 16.60 -7.44 19.16
CA GLU A 136 15.93 -8.68 18.76
C GLU A 136 15.79 -9.66 19.94
N LEU A 137 16.88 -9.96 20.65
CA LEU A 137 16.87 -10.79 21.88
C LEU A 137 15.91 -10.26 22.97
N LEU A 138 15.63 -8.97 22.96
CA LEU A 138 14.66 -8.32 23.85
C LEU A 138 13.20 -8.51 23.36
N ASP A 139 12.96 -8.52 22.05
CA ASP A 139 11.65 -8.84 21.48
C ASP A 139 11.36 -10.34 21.60
N GLU A 140 12.34 -11.23 21.37
CA GLU A 140 12.22 -12.66 21.68
C GLU A 140 11.78 -12.89 23.14
N ALA A 141 12.47 -12.27 24.10
CA ALA A 141 12.17 -12.41 25.52
C ALA A 141 10.78 -11.86 25.88
N SER A 142 10.39 -10.74 25.26
CA SER A 142 9.06 -10.14 25.40
C SER A 142 7.95 -11.02 24.78
N GLN A 143 8.17 -11.60 23.61
CA GLN A 143 7.24 -12.49 22.92
C GLN A 143 7.12 -13.82 23.66
N ALA A 144 8.22 -14.40 24.13
CA ALA A 144 8.22 -15.59 24.97
C ALA A 144 7.46 -15.36 26.29
N PHE A 145 7.61 -14.18 26.92
CA PHE A 145 6.79 -13.80 28.07
C PHE A 145 5.30 -13.72 27.70
N GLN A 146 4.94 -13.01 26.62
CA GLN A 146 3.55 -12.87 26.17
C GLN A 146 2.90 -14.22 25.82
N ILE A 147 3.61 -15.10 25.12
CA ILE A 147 3.15 -16.46 24.80
C ILE A 147 2.97 -17.27 26.08
N ALA A 148 3.91 -17.23 27.03
CA ALA A 148 3.76 -17.92 28.32
C ALA A 148 2.61 -17.36 29.17
N ALA A 149 2.37 -16.05 29.12
CA ALA A 149 1.25 -15.40 29.80
C ALA A 149 -0.09 -15.79 29.16
N LEU A 150 -0.21 -15.77 27.83
CA LEU A 150 -1.39 -16.22 27.09
C LEU A 150 -1.67 -17.70 27.31
N ILE A 151 -0.65 -18.57 27.27
CA ILE A 151 -0.77 -19.99 27.60
C ILE A 151 -1.24 -20.18 29.04
N ASN A 152 -0.74 -19.41 30.01
CA ASN A 152 -1.17 -19.49 31.41
C ASN A 152 -2.61 -18.98 31.61
N ILE A 153 -3.02 -17.94 30.87
CA ILE A 153 -4.42 -17.48 30.82
C ILE A 153 -5.31 -18.56 30.20
N GLN A 154 -4.90 -19.16 29.08
CA GLN A 154 -5.66 -20.21 28.42
C GLN A 154 -5.78 -21.46 29.30
N TYR A 155 -4.70 -21.94 29.93
CA TYR A 155 -4.79 -23.06 30.88
C TYR A 155 -5.64 -22.72 32.12
N THR A 156 -5.69 -21.47 32.60
CA THR A 156 -6.56 -21.11 33.74
C THR A 156 -8.02 -20.92 33.34
N VAL A 157 -8.30 -20.46 32.12
CA VAL A 157 -9.64 -20.44 31.52
C VAL A 157 -10.12 -21.86 31.23
N GLU A 158 -9.28 -22.70 30.61
CA GLU A 158 -9.57 -24.10 30.33
C GLU A 158 -9.71 -24.92 31.60
N ALA A 159 -8.90 -24.70 32.65
CA ALA A 159 -9.11 -25.33 33.96
C ALA A 159 -10.41 -24.85 34.64
N SER A 160 -10.89 -23.64 34.34
CA SER A 160 -12.18 -23.12 34.83
C SER A 160 -13.36 -23.71 34.06
N ALA A 161 -13.25 -23.85 32.73
CA ALA A 161 -14.23 -24.53 31.90
C ALA A 161 -14.26 -26.05 32.18
N GLN A 162 -13.09 -26.66 32.39
CA GLN A 162 -12.98 -28.05 32.85
C GLN A 162 -13.58 -28.21 34.24
N LYS A 163 -13.43 -27.28 35.20
CA LYS A 163 -14.19 -27.34 36.46
C LYS A 163 -15.71 -27.31 36.29
N HIS A 164 -16.22 -26.80 35.17
CA HIS A 164 -17.64 -26.86 34.83
C HIS A 164 -18.07 -28.20 34.23
N ASN A 165 -17.15 -28.95 33.60
CA ASN A 165 -17.43 -30.22 32.91
C ASN A 165 -16.91 -31.48 33.66
N SER A 166 -15.86 -31.38 34.49
CA SER A 166 -15.24 -32.48 35.23
C SER A 166 -16.06 -32.95 36.42
N LYS A 167 -17.09 -32.18 36.80
CA LYS A 167 -18.11 -32.59 37.77
C LYS A 167 -18.96 -33.79 37.29
N LEU A 168 -18.77 -34.24 36.03
CA LEU A 168 -19.34 -35.46 35.46
C LEU A 168 -18.31 -36.57 35.17
N VAL A 169 -16.99 -36.28 35.20
CA VAL A 169 -15.94 -37.27 34.90
C VAL A 169 -14.72 -37.02 35.81
N THR A 170 -14.76 -37.53 37.04
CA THR A 170 -13.61 -37.57 37.96
C THR A 170 -13.56 -38.93 38.68
N GLU A 171 -13.41 -40.03 37.95
CA GLU A 171 -13.20 -41.36 38.58
C GLU A 171 -12.37 -42.35 37.73
N ALA A 172 -11.19 -41.92 37.26
CA ALA A 172 -10.14 -42.83 36.82
C ALA A 172 -8.73 -42.20 36.91
N GLN A 173 -7.89 -42.80 37.77
CA GLN A 173 -6.43 -43.06 37.65
C GLN A 173 -5.55 -42.16 36.74
N GLY A 174 -4.37 -41.68 37.15
CA GLY A 174 -3.65 -41.87 38.41
C GLY A 174 -2.15 -42.21 38.22
N SER A 175 -1.30 -41.18 38.23
CA SER A 175 0.15 -41.22 38.57
C SER A 175 1.12 -42.14 37.81
N ARG A 176 2.18 -41.55 37.21
CA ARG A 176 3.59 -41.75 37.68
C ARG A 176 4.55 -40.70 37.09
N ALA A 177 5.69 -40.48 37.77
CA ALA A 177 6.79 -39.61 37.33
C ALA A 177 8.15 -40.21 37.70
N LEU A 178 9.22 -39.75 37.03
CA LEU A 178 10.67 -39.75 37.33
C LEU A 178 11.30 -38.83 36.23
N GLU A 179 12.25 -37.90 36.44
CA GLU A 179 13.55 -37.91 37.17
C GLU A 179 14.61 -38.85 36.54
N THR A 180 15.91 -38.53 36.47
CA THR A 180 16.69 -37.30 36.83
C THR A 180 17.62 -36.93 35.64
N VAL A 181 18.87 -36.40 35.62
CA VAL A 181 19.99 -36.10 36.56
C VAL A 181 20.75 -34.85 36.04
N VAL A 182 21.48 -34.15 36.92
CA VAL A 182 22.35 -32.98 36.58
C VAL A 182 23.80 -33.23 37.05
N HIS A 183 24.82 -32.75 36.32
CA HIS A 183 26.20 -32.62 36.81
C HIS A 183 26.92 -31.35 36.28
N LYS A 184 27.76 -30.73 37.14
CA LYS A 184 28.52 -29.45 36.99
C LYS A 184 29.38 -29.27 38.28
N PRO A 185 30.26 -28.24 38.46
CA PRO A 185 31.41 -27.77 37.67
C PRO A 185 32.68 -27.48 38.54
N ARG A 186 33.80 -26.99 37.96
CA ARG A 186 34.77 -25.95 38.48
C ARG A 186 35.91 -25.76 37.43
N ARG A 187 36.40 -24.55 37.07
CA ARG A 187 37.19 -23.49 37.78
C ARG A 187 38.59 -23.95 38.21
N SER A 188 39.69 -23.18 38.06
CA SER A 188 39.98 -21.85 37.44
C SER A 188 41.49 -21.79 37.04
N SER A 189 42.27 -20.72 36.77
CA SER A 189 42.33 -19.28 37.15
C SER A 189 43.15 -18.44 36.12
N THR A 190 43.43 -17.15 36.40
CA THR A 190 44.24 -16.20 35.58
C THR A 190 45.19 -15.34 36.47
N PRO A 191 45.67 -14.14 36.04
CA PRO A 191 46.90 -13.77 35.30
C PRO A 191 47.97 -13.14 36.27
N PRO A 192 48.84 -12.11 36.00
CA PRO A 192 49.33 -11.37 34.80
C PRO A 192 50.91 -11.46 34.74
N PRO A 193 51.82 -10.45 34.47
CA PRO A 193 51.69 -9.07 33.93
C PRO A 193 52.80 -8.50 32.97
N TYR A 194 52.45 -7.35 32.34
CA TYR A 194 53.20 -6.11 32.00
C TYR A 194 54.43 -5.98 31.04
N HIS A 195 54.19 -5.17 29.98
CA HIS A 195 55.03 -4.12 29.32
C HIS A 195 56.35 -4.53 28.60
N GLU A 196 56.87 -3.86 27.55
CA GLU A 196 56.54 -2.59 26.84
C GLU A 196 57.11 -2.65 25.38
N THR A 197 56.53 -2.08 24.31
CA THR A 197 56.75 -0.70 23.77
C THR A 197 56.08 -0.53 22.39
N ASP A 198 55.93 0.71 21.90
CA ASP A 198 55.32 1.07 20.60
C ASP A 198 56.16 0.78 19.35
N ARG A 199 55.47 0.47 18.24
CA ARG A 199 55.81 0.90 16.87
C ARG A 199 54.54 1.23 16.10
N ALA A 200 54.58 2.30 15.30
CA ALA A 200 53.47 2.69 14.44
C ALA A 200 53.50 1.94 13.10
N GLU A 201 52.34 1.44 12.67
CA GLU A 201 52.13 0.89 11.33
C GLU A 201 51.47 1.94 10.41
N PRO A 202 51.69 1.88 9.09
CA PRO A 202 51.28 2.93 8.15
C PRO A 202 49.76 2.98 7.90
N GLU A 203 49.31 4.10 7.32
CA GLU A 203 47.92 4.28 6.89
C GLU A 203 47.55 3.25 5.81
N LYS A 204 46.53 2.43 6.08
CA LYS A 204 45.98 1.48 5.11
C LYS A 204 45.41 2.23 3.90
N THR A 205 45.64 1.66 2.72
CA THR A 205 45.10 2.22 1.47
C THR A 205 43.83 1.49 1.06
N VAL A 206 43.01 2.14 0.22
CA VAL A 206 41.75 1.57 -0.34
C VAL A 206 41.99 0.25 -1.11
N GLN A 207 43.24 -0.08 -1.42
CA GLN A 207 43.65 -1.32 -2.08
C GLN A 207 43.71 -2.52 -1.12
N ASP A 208 43.91 -2.29 0.18
CA ASP A 208 43.88 -3.34 1.21
C ASP A 208 42.45 -3.86 1.45
N ASP A 209 41.47 -2.95 1.51
CA ASP A 209 40.05 -3.28 1.67
C ASP A 209 39.51 -4.07 0.45
N PHE A 210 40.02 -3.76 -0.75
CA PHE A 210 39.71 -4.49 -1.99
C PHE A 210 40.21 -5.94 -1.93
N GLN A 211 41.45 -6.15 -1.49
CA GLN A 211 42.05 -7.48 -1.39
C GLN A 211 41.35 -8.33 -0.32
N TYR A 212 41.13 -7.79 0.88
CA TYR A 212 40.41 -8.50 1.95
C TYR A 212 38.99 -8.92 1.53
N ALA A 213 38.23 -8.07 0.83
CA ALA A 213 36.89 -8.41 0.38
C ALA A 213 36.85 -9.39 -0.81
N LEU A 214 37.98 -9.59 -1.53
CA LEU A 214 38.14 -10.55 -2.62
C LEU A 214 38.61 -11.94 -2.15
N ASP A 215 39.33 -11.98 -1.03
CA ASP A 215 39.83 -13.18 -0.38
C ASP A 215 38.81 -13.76 0.62
N ASP A 216 37.95 -12.91 1.20
CA ASP A 216 36.69 -13.28 1.90
C ASP A 216 35.59 -13.77 0.93
N LEU A 217 35.77 -13.59 -0.39
CA LEU A 217 34.83 -14.05 -1.40
C LEU A 217 35.04 -15.53 -1.72
N ASP A 218 34.50 -16.37 -0.85
CA ASP A 218 34.46 -17.82 -1.01
C ASP A 218 33.84 -18.17 -2.38
N ASN A 219 34.55 -18.93 -3.21
CA ASN A 219 34.23 -18.98 -4.66
C ASN A 219 32.92 -19.71 -4.97
N HIS A 220 32.40 -20.54 -4.04
CA HIS A 220 31.14 -21.30 -4.16
C HIS A 220 30.94 -22.07 -5.50
N GLY A 221 32.02 -22.43 -6.19
CA GLY A 221 32.00 -23.10 -7.50
C GLY A 221 31.92 -22.17 -8.72
N PHE A 222 31.71 -20.87 -8.54
CA PHE A 222 31.67 -19.90 -9.63
C PHE A 222 33.08 -19.62 -10.20
N ARG A 223 33.16 -19.43 -11.52
CA ARG A 223 34.43 -19.19 -12.20
C ARG A 223 34.84 -17.71 -12.14
N ARG A 224 36.10 -17.43 -11.82
CA ARG A 224 36.73 -16.12 -12.08
C ARG A 224 37.24 -16.10 -13.54
N TYR A 225 36.91 -15.04 -14.28
CA TYR A 225 37.21 -14.88 -15.70
C TYR A 225 38.16 -13.69 -15.93
N HIS A 226 39.12 -13.85 -16.83
CA HIS A 226 39.98 -12.75 -17.26
C HIS A 226 39.30 -11.90 -18.34
N GLN A 227 39.60 -10.59 -18.40
CA GLN A 227 38.91 -9.65 -19.30
C GLN A 227 39.04 -10.03 -20.79
N SER A 228 40.12 -10.70 -21.20
CA SER A 228 40.31 -11.18 -22.58
C SER A 228 39.43 -12.38 -22.97
N GLU A 229 38.83 -13.06 -22.00
CA GLU A 229 37.96 -14.22 -22.22
C GLU A 229 36.51 -13.82 -22.54
N VAL A 230 36.14 -12.56 -22.25
CA VAL A 230 34.81 -12.00 -22.43
C VAL A 230 34.81 -11.04 -23.62
N ARG A 231 34.30 -11.49 -24.76
CA ARG A 231 34.19 -10.66 -25.96
C ARG A 231 32.80 -10.03 -26.03
N LEU A 232 32.68 -8.74 -25.77
CA LEU A 232 31.44 -8.01 -25.97
C LEU A 232 30.99 -8.15 -27.44
N LYS A 233 29.72 -8.48 -27.67
CA LYS A 233 29.12 -8.20 -28.98
C LYS A 233 28.95 -6.68 -29.10
N GLY A 234 29.06 -6.14 -30.32
CA GLY A 234 28.80 -4.72 -30.56
C GLY A 234 27.42 -4.30 -30.06
N SER A 235 27.28 -3.05 -29.59
CA SER A 235 26.09 -2.59 -28.88
C SER A 235 24.81 -2.64 -29.74
N PHE A 236 24.10 -3.76 -29.66
CA PHE A 236 22.75 -3.93 -30.19
C PHE A 236 21.77 -3.15 -29.32
N GLY A 237 21.65 -1.86 -29.60
CA GLY A 237 20.66 -0.98 -28.98
C GLY A 237 20.97 -0.63 -27.52
N ALA A 238 21.70 0.47 -27.32
CA ALA A 238 21.61 1.26 -26.08
C ALA A 238 20.23 1.97 -26.01
N SER A 239 19.15 1.19 -25.93
CA SER A 239 17.77 1.67 -25.86
C SER A 239 16.83 0.57 -25.32
N THR A 240 15.88 0.97 -24.46
CA THR A 240 14.81 0.21 -23.75
C THR A 240 15.11 -0.36 -22.35
N SER A 241 16.30 -0.87 -22.03
CA SER A 241 16.56 -1.43 -20.68
C SER A 241 16.83 -0.34 -19.64
N SER A 242 15.97 -0.25 -18.61
CA SER A 242 16.11 0.70 -17.48
C SER A 242 16.53 0.01 -16.19
N GLY A 243 16.94 0.79 -15.19
CA GLY A 243 17.37 0.30 -13.87
C GLY A 243 18.52 -0.72 -13.97
N TRP A 244 18.50 -1.77 -13.15
CA TRP A 244 19.58 -2.77 -13.08
C TRP A 244 19.93 -3.46 -14.41
N TRP A 245 19.06 -3.39 -15.43
CA TRP A 245 19.32 -3.95 -16.76
C TRP A 245 20.06 -3.00 -17.73
N SER A 246 20.27 -1.72 -17.39
CA SER A 246 20.90 -0.74 -18.29
C SER A 246 22.35 -1.08 -18.67
N ASP A 247 23.11 -1.61 -17.72
CA ASP A 247 24.56 -1.81 -17.85
C ASP A 247 24.90 -3.27 -18.26
N VAL A 248 23.85 -4.05 -18.55
CA VAL A 248 23.93 -5.44 -18.98
C VAL A 248 24.03 -5.48 -20.52
N ASN A 249 25.06 -6.14 -21.03
CA ASN A 249 25.40 -6.23 -22.45
C ASN A 249 25.47 -7.70 -22.90
N GLU A 250 25.32 -7.97 -24.20
CA GLU A 250 25.61 -9.31 -24.74
C GLU A 250 27.13 -9.53 -24.88
N ALA A 251 27.57 -10.73 -24.53
CA ALA A 251 28.94 -11.17 -24.70
C ALA A 251 29.02 -12.57 -25.34
N LEU A 252 30.23 -12.92 -25.75
CA LEU A 252 30.66 -14.27 -26.11
C LEU A 252 31.76 -14.68 -25.13
N VAL A 253 31.59 -15.83 -24.49
CA VAL A 253 32.52 -16.39 -23.50
C VAL A 253 32.83 -17.82 -23.95
N TYR A 254 34.08 -18.07 -24.35
CA TYR A 254 34.49 -19.30 -25.06
C TYR A 254 33.76 -19.61 -26.37
N GLY A 255 32.98 -18.66 -26.90
CA GLY A 255 32.14 -18.82 -28.10
C GLY A 255 30.65 -18.94 -27.77
N GLU A 256 30.29 -19.27 -26.53
CA GLU A 256 28.90 -19.31 -26.09
C GLU A 256 28.36 -17.90 -25.84
N PRO A 257 27.09 -17.62 -26.20
CA PRO A 257 26.44 -16.37 -25.84
C PRO A 257 26.24 -16.29 -24.33
N THR A 258 26.46 -15.11 -23.75
CA THR A 258 26.19 -14.80 -22.34
C THR A 258 25.68 -13.37 -22.20
N LEU A 259 25.27 -12.99 -20.99
CA LEU A 259 25.09 -11.58 -20.62
C LEU A 259 26.24 -11.16 -19.68
N VAL A 260 26.66 -9.90 -19.75
CA VAL A 260 27.66 -9.34 -18.83
C VAL A 260 27.24 -7.97 -18.31
N ARG A 261 27.23 -7.82 -16.98
CA ARG A 261 27.04 -6.54 -16.28
C ARG A 261 28.42 -5.97 -15.96
N ARG A 262 28.73 -4.78 -16.50
CA ARG A 262 30.01 -4.08 -16.23
C ARG A 262 29.79 -2.97 -15.19
N TYR A 263 30.81 -2.74 -14.35
CA TYR A 263 30.79 -1.73 -13.30
C TYR A 263 31.87 -0.67 -13.64
N ASP A 264 31.59 0.15 -14.65
CA ASP A 264 32.46 1.27 -15.10
C ASP A 264 31.91 2.66 -14.75
N GLN A 265 30.74 2.74 -14.10
CA GLN A 265 30.12 3.99 -13.70
C GLN A 265 30.56 4.45 -12.29
N GLY A 266 30.79 5.75 -12.14
CA GLY A 266 31.13 6.39 -10.85
C GLY A 266 32.61 6.28 -10.49
N THR A 267 32.91 6.23 -9.19
CA THR A 267 34.29 6.06 -8.68
C THR A 267 34.67 4.58 -8.66
N LYS A 268 35.97 4.25 -8.79
CA LYS A 268 36.46 2.86 -8.72
C LYS A 268 35.99 2.15 -7.44
N ALA A 269 35.98 2.85 -6.30
CA ALA A 269 35.49 2.30 -5.03
C ALA A 269 33.96 2.05 -5.04
N GLY A 270 33.18 2.95 -5.64
CA GLY A 270 31.72 2.77 -5.79
C GLY A 270 31.37 1.60 -6.72
N ALA A 271 32.08 1.48 -7.86
CA ALA A 271 31.94 0.38 -8.79
C ALA A 271 32.27 -0.98 -8.13
N VAL A 272 33.36 -1.05 -7.36
CA VAL A 272 33.72 -2.23 -6.56
C VAL A 272 32.65 -2.55 -5.50
N LYS A 273 32.15 -1.54 -4.76
CA LYS A 273 31.09 -1.73 -3.75
C LYS A 273 29.82 -2.31 -4.37
N ALA A 274 29.39 -1.80 -5.53
CA ALA A 274 28.23 -2.32 -6.26
C ALA A 274 28.48 -3.73 -6.81
N TRP A 275 29.68 -4.02 -7.31
CA TRP A 275 30.06 -5.36 -7.78
C TRP A 275 30.05 -6.40 -6.63
N ILE A 276 30.63 -6.09 -5.47
CA ILE A 276 30.61 -6.97 -4.28
C ILE A 276 29.17 -7.22 -3.80
N HIS A 277 28.35 -6.16 -3.75
CA HIS A 277 26.93 -6.26 -3.39
C HIS A 277 26.17 -7.22 -4.31
N ASP A 278 26.24 -7.00 -5.62
CA ASP A 278 25.52 -7.79 -6.61
C ASP A 278 26.04 -9.25 -6.61
N VAL A 279 27.36 -9.48 -6.46
CA VAL A 279 27.92 -10.84 -6.37
C VAL A 279 27.48 -11.56 -5.09
N LYS A 280 27.60 -10.96 -3.89
CA LYS A 280 27.20 -11.63 -2.63
C LYS A 280 25.70 -11.97 -2.61
N ILE A 281 24.87 -11.20 -3.32
CA ILE A 281 23.46 -11.55 -3.56
C ILE A 281 23.34 -12.71 -4.56
N LEU A 282 23.91 -12.59 -5.77
CA LEU A 282 23.78 -13.58 -6.85
C LEU A 282 24.38 -14.95 -6.54
N GLN A 283 25.41 -15.02 -5.69
CA GLN A 283 25.94 -16.31 -5.18
C GLN A 283 24.88 -17.15 -4.45
N ASN A 284 23.83 -16.51 -3.92
CA ASN A 284 22.82 -17.14 -3.06
C ASN A 284 21.42 -17.21 -3.70
N LEU A 285 21.25 -16.83 -4.98
CA LEU A 285 19.94 -16.78 -5.67
C LEU A 285 19.87 -17.69 -6.90
N TYR A 286 19.18 -18.82 -6.76
CA TYR A 286 18.94 -19.78 -7.84
C TYR A 286 17.44 -19.94 -8.14
N HIS A 287 16.94 -19.21 -9.14
CA HIS A 287 15.53 -19.18 -9.54
C HIS A 287 15.40 -18.73 -11.01
N PRO A 288 14.50 -19.31 -11.84
CA PRO A 288 14.41 -18.96 -13.27
C PRO A 288 14.04 -17.48 -13.51
N ASN A 289 13.19 -16.90 -12.67
CA ASN A 289 12.79 -15.49 -12.75
C ASN A 289 13.77 -14.50 -12.08
N LEU A 290 14.99 -14.94 -11.72
CA LEU A 290 16.07 -14.11 -11.16
C LEU A 290 17.36 -14.28 -11.97
N PRO A 291 18.28 -13.30 -12.00
CA PRO A 291 19.44 -13.34 -12.87
C PRO A 291 20.39 -14.44 -12.40
N GLN A 292 20.72 -15.40 -13.26
CA GLN A 292 21.59 -16.52 -12.88
C GLN A 292 23.05 -16.20 -13.21
N MET A 293 23.89 -16.13 -12.19
CA MET A 293 25.33 -15.88 -12.35
C MET A 293 26.06 -17.15 -12.80
N ILE A 294 26.98 -17.01 -13.76
CA ILE A 294 27.90 -18.06 -14.21
C ILE A 294 29.32 -17.81 -13.69
N GLY A 295 29.68 -16.54 -13.46
CA GLY A 295 30.93 -16.18 -12.81
C GLY A 295 31.21 -14.68 -12.82
N VAL A 296 32.44 -14.32 -12.45
CA VAL A 296 32.82 -12.94 -12.13
C VAL A 296 34.17 -12.56 -12.72
N SER A 297 34.48 -11.28 -12.78
CA SER A 297 35.82 -10.78 -13.11
C SER A 297 36.88 -11.26 -12.13
N ALA A 298 38.04 -11.68 -12.63
CA ALA A 298 39.24 -11.91 -11.84
C ALA A 298 39.77 -10.60 -11.21
N ASN A 299 40.54 -10.72 -10.12
CA ASN A 299 41.03 -9.60 -9.29
C ASN A 299 41.80 -8.52 -10.08
N GLU A 300 42.44 -8.91 -11.19
CA GLU A 300 43.28 -8.06 -12.04
C GLU A 300 42.49 -7.26 -13.10
N ALA A 301 41.17 -7.48 -13.23
CA ALA A 301 40.36 -6.82 -14.25
C ALA A 301 40.27 -5.29 -14.03
N GLY A 302 40.59 -4.52 -15.07
CA GLY A 302 40.54 -3.05 -15.02
C GLY A 302 39.13 -2.46 -14.85
N THR A 303 38.10 -3.25 -15.13
CA THR A 303 36.69 -2.99 -14.79
C THR A 303 36.11 -4.26 -14.17
N PRO A 304 35.53 -4.21 -12.95
CA PRO A 304 34.78 -5.35 -12.42
C PRO A 304 33.58 -5.70 -13.31
N PHE A 305 33.24 -6.99 -13.37
CA PHE A 305 32.07 -7.46 -14.11
C PHE A 305 31.49 -8.76 -13.53
N VAL A 306 30.21 -9.01 -13.83
CA VAL A 306 29.50 -10.26 -13.55
C VAL A 306 29.01 -10.85 -14.86
N ILE A 307 29.24 -12.14 -15.08
CA ILE A 307 28.73 -12.91 -16.21
C ILE A 307 27.48 -13.65 -15.77
N LEU A 308 26.40 -13.44 -16.51
CA LEU A 308 25.07 -14.02 -16.29
C LEU A 308 24.72 -14.98 -17.43
N SER A 309 23.77 -15.88 -17.17
CA SER A 309 23.15 -16.72 -18.20
C SER A 309 22.64 -15.90 -19.38
N HIS A 310 22.72 -16.47 -20.58
CA HIS A 310 22.15 -15.79 -21.75
C HIS A 310 20.63 -15.80 -21.70
N VAL A 311 20.06 -14.62 -21.86
CA VAL A 311 18.63 -14.39 -21.96
C VAL A 311 18.43 -13.41 -23.11
N GLN A 312 17.58 -13.73 -24.09
CA GLN A 312 17.20 -12.77 -25.12
C GLN A 312 16.28 -11.71 -24.50
N ARG A 313 16.88 -10.63 -24.00
CA ARG A 313 16.16 -9.55 -23.32
C ARG A 313 15.22 -8.81 -24.27
N ARG A 314 13.98 -8.61 -23.84
CA ARG A 314 12.99 -7.71 -24.44
C ARG A 314 12.39 -6.81 -23.36
N SER A 315 11.89 -5.63 -23.75
CA SER A 315 11.03 -4.85 -22.86
C SER A 315 9.73 -5.64 -22.60
N PRO A 316 9.27 -5.78 -21.34
CA PRO A 316 7.97 -6.38 -21.04
C PRO A 316 6.80 -5.66 -21.72
N GLU A 317 6.87 -4.32 -21.81
CA GLU A 317 5.89 -3.48 -22.52
C GLU A 317 5.82 -3.87 -24.00
N ASN A 318 6.99 -4.04 -24.64
CA ASN A 318 7.07 -4.47 -26.04
C ASN A 318 6.52 -5.88 -26.22
N LEU A 319 6.76 -6.81 -25.27
CA LEU A 319 6.21 -8.17 -25.35
C LEU A 319 4.68 -8.17 -25.26
N LEU A 320 4.08 -7.32 -24.42
CA LEU A 320 2.63 -7.20 -24.32
C LEU A 320 2.01 -6.61 -25.61
N ILE A 321 2.65 -5.61 -26.21
CA ILE A 321 2.25 -5.08 -27.53
C ILE A 321 2.38 -6.16 -28.62
N ASP A 322 3.50 -6.91 -28.64
CA ASP A 322 3.71 -8.06 -29.53
C ASP A 322 2.61 -9.12 -29.34
N SER A 323 2.20 -9.37 -28.09
CA SER A 323 1.20 -10.37 -27.72
C SER A 323 -0.21 -9.95 -28.13
N LEU A 324 -0.61 -8.69 -27.86
CA LEU A 324 -1.87 -8.10 -28.30
C LEU A 324 -2.02 -8.13 -29.83
N ASN A 325 -0.93 -7.87 -30.55
CA ASN A 325 -0.92 -7.84 -32.02
C ASN A 325 -0.90 -9.23 -32.68
N LYS A 326 -0.45 -10.28 -31.97
CA LYS A 326 -0.29 -11.64 -32.53
C LYS A 326 -1.31 -12.65 -32.00
N PHE A 327 -1.83 -12.44 -30.79
CA PHE A 327 -2.68 -13.38 -30.05
C PHE A 327 -3.92 -12.70 -29.43
N GLY A 328 -4.21 -11.45 -29.81
CA GLY A 328 -5.36 -10.69 -29.34
C GLY A 328 -5.34 -10.33 -27.86
N LEU A 329 -6.50 -9.91 -27.36
CA LEU A 329 -6.74 -9.54 -25.98
C LEU A 329 -6.51 -10.73 -25.04
N ALA A 330 -6.98 -11.91 -25.41
CA ALA A 330 -6.84 -13.12 -24.59
C ALA A 330 -5.36 -13.51 -24.40
N GLY A 331 -4.56 -13.50 -25.47
CA GLY A 331 -3.11 -13.73 -25.38
C GLY A 331 -2.39 -12.66 -24.59
N CYS A 332 -2.82 -11.39 -24.70
CA CYS A 332 -2.29 -10.30 -23.89
C CYS A 332 -2.60 -10.48 -22.39
N ILE A 333 -3.86 -10.74 -22.02
CA ILE A 333 -4.29 -11.05 -20.64
C ILE A 333 -3.46 -12.20 -20.07
N ASN A 334 -3.37 -13.33 -20.80
CA ASN A 334 -2.58 -14.48 -20.39
C ASN A 334 -1.11 -14.08 -20.13
N THR A 335 -0.51 -13.26 -20.99
CA THR A 335 0.88 -12.78 -20.81
C THR A 335 1.05 -11.94 -19.54
N VAL A 336 0.10 -11.06 -19.18
CA VAL A 336 0.15 -10.31 -17.92
C VAL A 336 -0.03 -11.22 -16.69
N LEU A 337 -0.85 -12.28 -16.81
CA LEU A 337 -1.01 -13.25 -15.72
C LEU A 337 0.24 -14.12 -15.52
N HIS A 338 0.95 -14.52 -16.59
CA HIS A 338 2.28 -15.14 -16.45
C HIS A 338 3.27 -14.17 -15.78
N PHE A 339 3.30 -12.89 -16.17
CA PHE A 339 4.13 -11.88 -15.48
C PHE A 339 3.80 -11.77 -13.98
N TYR A 340 2.52 -11.86 -13.59
CA TYR A 340 2.14 -11.91 -12.16
C TYR A 340 2.71 -13.14 -11.46
N VAL A 341 2.60 -14.33 -12.08
CA VAL A 341 3.14 -15.59 -11.55
C VAL A 341 4.67 -15.51 -11.41
N ASP A 342 5.37 -14.99 -12.41
CA ASP A 342 6.82 -14.82 -12.40
C ASP A 342 7.31 -13.92 -11.26
N ILE A 343 6.64 -12.77 -11.07
CA ILE A 343 6.93 -11.83 -9.97
C ILE A 343 6.60 -12.49 -8.62
N SER A 344 5.45 -13.16 -8.51
CA SER A 344 5.03 -13.88 -7.30
C SER A 344 6.02 -14.99 -6.90
N ASN A 345 6.49 -15.78 -7.87
CA ASN A 345 7.44 -16.85 -7.63
C ASN A 345 8.81 -16.30 -7.21
N ALA A 346 9.32 -15.27 -7.91
CA ALA A 346 10.55 -14.58 -7.53
C ALA A 346 10.45 -13.93 -6.14
N ALA A 347 9.31 -13.32 -5.82
CA ALA A 347 9.03 -12.70 -4.52
C ALA A 347 9.05 -13.74 -3.38
N ALA A 348 8.31 -14.84 -3.52
CA ALA A 348 8.28 -15.91 -2.53
C ALA A 348 9.65 -16.62 -2.38
N TYR A 349 10.40 -16.76 -3.47
CA TYR A 349 11.77 -17.28 -3.42
C TYR A 349 12.70 -16.34 -2.64
N LEU A 350 12.74 -15.04 -2.98
CA LEU A 350 13.52 -14.03 -2.27
C LEU A 350 13.13 -13.97 -0.78
N GLN A 351 11.82 -14.05 -0.49
CA GLN A 351 11.30 -14.03 0.87
C GLN A 351 11.88 -15.16 1.73
N ARG A 352 11.88 -16.38 1.20
CA ARG A 352 12.43 -17.56 1.90
C ARG A 352 13.96 -17.57 1.93
N GLN A 353 14.62 -17.15 0.85
CA GLN A 353 16.06 -17.30 0.66
C GLN A 353 16.88 -16.21 1.38
N LEU A 354 16.27 -15.05 1.63
CA LEU A 354 16.91 -13.90 2.31
C LEU A 354 16.16 -13.49 3.60
N GLU A 355 15.28 -14.37 4.11
CA GLU A 355 14.50 -14.21 5.34
C GLU A 355 13.75 -12.85 5.46
N LEU A 356 13.21 -12.38 4.34
CA LEU A 356 12.60 -11.04 4.24
C LEU A 356 11.17 -11.02 4.79
N THR A 357 10.79 -9.92 5.43
CA THR A 357 9.37 -9.59 5.69
C THR A 357 8.68 -9.12 4.40
N ASP A 358 7.35 -9.25 4.33
CA ASP A 358 6.54 -8.74 3.21
C ASP A 358 6.92 -7.31 2.80
N SER A 359 7.12 -6.41 3.77
CA SER A 359 7.47 -5.01 3.50
C SER A 359 8.86 -4.85 2.85
N GLN A 360 9.82 -5.72 3.20
CA GLN A 360 11.13 -5.76 2.54
C GLN A 360 11.02 -6.32 1.12
N VAL A 361 10.16 -7.32 0.88
CA VAL A 361 9.90 -7.86 -0.47
C VAL A 361 9.19 -6.82 -1.35
N GLN A 362 8.20 -6.09 -0.82
CA GLN A 362 7.59 -4.93 -1.49
C GLN A 362 8.64 -3.88 -1.85
N ASP A 363 9.58 -3.59 -0.92
CA ASP A 363 10.70 -2.67 -1.13
C ASP A 363 11.66 -3.09 -2.25
N VAL A 364 11.77 -4.39 -2.54
CA VAL A 364 12.49 -4.91 -3.71
C VAL A 364 11.66 -4.71 -4.98
N ILE A 365 10.43 -5.22 -5.02
CA ILE A 365 9.56 -5.19 -6.20
C ILE A 365 9.29 -3.76 -6.70
N GLU A 366 9.15 -2.79 -5.80
CA GLU A 366 8.92 -1.38 -6.16
C GLU A 366 10.16 -0.66 -6.71
N SER A 367 11.37 -1.17 -6.42
CA SER A 367 12.65 -0.54 -6.81
C SER A 367 13.43 -1.28 -7.89
N VAL A 368 13.04 -2.53 -8.19
CA VAL A 368 13.70 -3.39 -9.18
C VAL A 368 13.24 -3.09 -10.61
N ALA A 369 14.10 -3.44 -11.58
CA ALA A 369 13.78 -3.41 -13.00
C ALA A 369 13.57 -4.82 -13.55
N PHE A 370 12.72 -4.94 -14.58
CA PHE A 370 12.34 -6.22 -15.17
C PHE A 370 12.75 -6.29 -16.65
N ALA A 371 13.08 -7.50 -17.10
CA ALA A 371 13.27 -7.83 -18.51
C ALA A 371 12.45 -9.07 -18.84
N ALA A 372 11.90 -9.16 -20.05
CA ALA A 372 11.27 -10.39 -20.55
C ALA A 372 12.29 -11.20 -21.36
N ASP A 373 12.18 -12.53 -21.34
CA ASP A 373 12.98 -13.42 -22.17
C ASP A 373 12.31 -13.76 -23.53
N GLY A 374 12.95 -14.63 -24.32
CA GLY A 374 12.40 -15.13 -25.58
C GLY A 374 11.30 -16.19 -25.43
N GLY A 375 11.14 -16.77 -24.24
CA GLY A 375 10.10 -17.74 -23.86
C GLY A 375 8.83 -17.11 -23.26
N LYS A 376 8.81 -15.78 -23.11
CA LYS A 376 7.79 -14.94 -22.43
C LYS A 376 7.89 -14.85 -20.91
N ASN A 377 8.89 -15.47 -20.28
CA ASN A 377 9.10 -15.37 -18.83
C ASN A 377 9.61 -13.97 -18.45
N LEU A 378 9.13 -13.43 -17.34
CA LEU A 378 9.67 -12.22 -16.74
C LEU A 378 10.83 -12.54 -15.79
N ILE A 379 11.93 -11.79 -15.91
CA ILE A 379 13.08 -11.86 -15.02
C ILE A 379 13.18 -10.56 -14.23
N MET A 380 13.08 -10.69 -12.92
CA MET A 380 13.33 -9.62 -11.96
C MET A 380 14.84 -9.40 -11.85
N GLY A 381 15.31 -8.16 -11.94
CA GLY A 381 16.71 -7.79 -11.70
C GLY A 381 17.08 -7.81 -10.22
N LEU A 382 18.15 -7.10 -9.84
CA LEU A 382 18.43 -6.80 -8.43
C LEU A 382 17.91 -5.41 -8.04
N PRO A 383 17.51 -5.20 -6.77
CA PRO A 383 17.20 -3.87 -6.26
C PRO A 383 18.49 -3.00 -6.22
N PRO A 384 18.39 -1.69 -6.44
CA PRO A 384 19.54 -0.79 -6.27
C PRO A 384 19.96 -0.74 -4.79
N PRO A 385 21.28 -0.63 -4.49
CA PRO A 385 21.78 -0.57 -3.12
C PRO A 385 21.25 0.68 -2.39
N LYS A 386 20.48 0.48 -1.31
CA LYS A 386 19.93 1.55 -0.47
C LYS A 386 20.92 1.88 0.65
N GLU A 387 21.34 3.15 0.76
CA GLU A 387 22.26 3.60 1.82
C GLU A 387 21.49 4.18 3.01
N GLY A 388 21.80 3.71 4.23
CA GLY A 388 21.15 4.16 5.48
C GLY A 388 19.90 3.36 5.87
N THR A 389 19.28 3.73 6.99
CA THR A 389 18.07 3.07 7.51
C THR A 389 16.81 3.70 6.91
N TRP A 390 16.07 2.93 6.11
CA TRP A 390 14.80 3.35 5.52
C TRP A 390 13.64 2.64 6.22
N VAL A 391 12.52 3.35 6.40
CA VAL A 391 11.27 2.77 6.90
C VAL A 391 10.15 3.18 5.94
N THR A 392 9.70 2.23 5.14
CA THR A 392 8.55 2.37 4.26
C THR A 392 7.26 2.04 5.04
N ALA A 393 6.24 2.87 4.85
CA ALA A 393 4.92 2.69 5.45
C ALA A 393 3.89 2.59 4.34
N ARG A 394 3.25 1.42 4.23
CA ARG A 394 2.25 1.10 3.21
C ARG A 394 0.90 0.83 3.87
N ASN A 395 -0.17 1.06 3.11
CA ASN A 395 -1.55 0.70 3.46
C ASN A 395 -2.12 -0.40 2.54
N TYR A 396 -1.24 -1.10 1.82
CA TYR A 396 -1.53 -2.14 0.84
C TYR A 396 -0.56 -3.32 1.01
N SER A 397 -0.98 -4.50 0.58
CA SER A 397 -0.31 -5.79 0.78
C SER A 397 0.76 -6.09 -0.28
N LEU A 398 1.52 -7.17 -0.05
CA LEU A 398 2.45 -7.71 -1.04
C LEU A 398 1.73 -8.14 -2.34
N ALA A 399 0.50 -8.65 -2.25
CA ALA A 399 -0.31 -9.00 -3.42
C ALA A 399 -0.64 -7.79 -4.30
N ASP A 400 -0.98 -6.65 -3.68
CA ASP A 400 -1.23 -5.39 -4.37
C ASP A 400 0.05 -4.83 -5.02
N THR A 401 1.21 -4.97 -4.36
CA THR A 401 2.52 -4.57 -4.91
C THR A 401 2.89 -5.43 -6.14
N ILE A 402 2.69 -6.74 -6.09
CA ILE A 402 2.92 -7.66 -7.22
C ILE A 402 1.96 -7.34 -8.37
N GLY A 403 0.67 -7.11 -8.06
CA GLY A 403 -0.34 -6.76 -9.06
C GLY A 403 -0.05 -5.43 -9.76
N SER A 404 0.29 -4.41 -8.98
CA SER A 404 0.74 -3.10 -9.48
C SER A 404 1.98 -3.23 -10.38
N ALA A 405 2.95 -4.07 -9.99
CA ALA A 405 4.15 -4.32 -10.80
C ALA A 405 3.84 -4.99 -12.15
N ALA A 406 2.93 -5.97 -12.20
CA ALA A 406 2.50 -6.60 -13.45
C ALA A 406 1.68 -5.63 -14.34
N MET A 407 0.73 -4.89 -13.74
CA MET A 407 -0.14 -3.94 -14.45
C MET A 407 0.62 -2.74 -15.04
N LYS A 408 1.74 -2.35 -14.41
CA LYS A 408 2.62 -1.25 -14.85
C LYS A 408 3.19 -1.42 -16.28
N PHE A 409 3.21 -2.65 -16.82
CA PHE A 409 3.70 -2.91 -18.19
C PHE A 409 2.64 -2.70 -19.28
N LEU A 410 1.34 -2.66 -18.95
CA LEU A 410 0.29 -2.34 -19.92
C LEU A 410 0.36 -0.85 -20.28
N PRO A 411 0.37 -0.43 -21.56
CA PRO A 411 0.32 0.99 -21.90
C PRO A 411 -1.00 1.65 -21.44
N PRO A 412 -1.00 2.87 -20.87
CA PRO A 412 0.11 3.75 -20.51
C PRO A 412 0.47 3.64 -19.01
N ARG A 413 1.00 2.49 -18.58
CA ARG A 413 1.25 2.05 -17.19
C ARG A 413 0.01 1.63 -16.39
N GLY A 414 -0.85 0.80 -16.99
CA GLY A 414 -2.08 0.30 -16.37
C GLY A 414 -3.19 1.34 -16.14
N SER A 415 -2.92 2.62 -16.37
CA SER A 415 -3.88 3.70 -16.17
C SER A 415 -5.01 3.65 -17.20
N VAL A 416 -6.21 3.30 -16.76
CA VAL A 416 -7.47 3.47 -17.49
C VAL A 416 -7.73 4.96 -17.85
N ILE A 417 -7.08 5.89 -17.15
CA ILE A 417 -7.32 7.34 -17.24
C ILE A 417 -6.44 8.01 -18.32
N LEU A 418 -7.14 8.50 -19.35
CA LEU A 418 -6.81 9.54 -20.33
C LEU A 418 -5.45 9.51 -21.07
N ASN A 419 -5.55 9.20 -22.37
CA ASN A 419 -4.57 9.58 -23.39
C ASN A 419 -4.36 11.11 -23.41
N ARG A 420 -3.13 11.57 -23.14
CA ARG A 420 -2.73 12.99 -23.24
C ARG A 420 -1.97 13.35 -24.52
N ASN A 421 -1.55 12.37 -25.32
CA ASN A 421 -0.53 12.55 -26.34
C ASN A 421 -1.00 12.23 -27.78
N GLY A 422 -2.16 11.60 -27.96
CA GLY A 422 -2.75 11.38 -29.30
C GLY A 422 -2.00 10.40 -30.21
N LEU A 423 -1.18 9.50 -29.63
CA LEU A 423 -0.31 8.56 -30.37
C LEU A 423 -0.84 7.13 -30.46
N ILE A 424 -2.03 6.85 -29.91
CA ILE A 424 -2.69 5.54 -29.86
C ILE A 424 -4.16 5.79 -30.23
N ASP A 425 -4.77 4.89 -31.01
CA ASP A 425 -6.17 5.00 -31.44
C ASP A 425 -7.15 4.80 -30.27
N ASP A 426 -8.35 5.38 -30.36
CA ASP A 426 -9.36 5.27 -29.29
C ASP A 426 -9.89 3.83 -29.15
N ASP A 427 -9.99 3.09 -30.26
CA ASP A 427 -10.34 1.66 -30.23
C ASP A 427 -9.20 0.79 -29.63
N GLU A 428 -7.92 1.15 -29.85
CA GLU A 428 -6.77 0.48 -29.21
C GLU A 428 -6.72 0.77 -27.70
N ILE A 429 -6.99 2.01 -27.28
CA ILE A 429 -7.13 2.40 -25.87
C ILE A 429 -8.26 1.62 -25.21
N MET A 430 -9.39 1.45 -25.90
CA MET A 430 -10.52 0.65 -25.39
C MET A 430 -10.14 -0.83 -25.23
N ARG A 431 -9.43 -1.41 -26.20
CA ARG A 431 -8.88 -2.77 -26.10
C ARG A 431 -7.93 -2.92 -24.90
N LEU A 432 -6.99 -2.00 -24.70
CA LEU A 432 -6.08 -2.01 -23.54
C LEU A 432 -6.80 -1.86 -22.20
N ARG A 433 -7.85 -1.03 -22.13
CA ARG A 433 -8.71 -0.92 -20.93
C ARG A 433 -9.42 -2.23 -20.60
N HIS A 434 -9.93 -2.96 -21.60
CA HIS A 434 -10.53 -4.28 -21.38
C HIS A 434 -9.51 -5.30 -20.85
N VAL A 435 -8.26 -5.29 -21.32
CA VAL A 435 -7.18 -6.11 -20.73
C VAL A 435 -6.99 -5.77 -19.26
N ALA A 436 -6.83 -4.49 -18.93
CA ALA A 436 -6.63 -4.04 -17.54
C ALA A 436 -7.79 -4.47 -16.63
N ALA A 437 -9.04 -4.18 -16.99
CA ALA A 437 -10.22 -4.48 -16.19
C ALA A 437 -10.50 -6.01 -16.04
N LEU A 438 -10.01 -6.84 -16.96
CA LEU A 438 -10.08 -8.30 -16.81
C LEU A 438 -8.94 -8.83 -15.94
N VAL A 439 -7.72 -8.32 -16.10
CA VAL A 439 -6.56 -8.71 -15.26
C VAL A 439 -6.75 -8.32 -13.79
N GLU A 440 -7.32 -7.13 -13.50
CA GLU A 440 -7.73 -6.73 -12.15
C GLU A 440 -8.76 -7.69 -11.53
N GLY A 441 -9.59 -8.34 -12.35
CA GLY A 441 -10.53 -9.39 -11.94
C GLY A 441 -9.92 -10.78 -11.78
N PHE A 442 -8.61 -10.96 -12.04
CA PHE A 442 -7.90 -12.24 -11.91
C PHE A 442 -6.80 -12.23 -10.86
N ILE A 443 -6.30 -11.04 -10.50
CA ILE A 443 -5.25 -10.81 -9.50
C ILE A 443 -5.83 -10.87 -8.06
N PRO A 444 -5.15 -11.55 -7.12
CA PRO A 444 -5.50 -11.52 -5.69
C PRO A 444 -5.62 -10.11 -5.10
N LYS A 445 -6.67 -9.89 -4.30
CA LYS A 445 -6.95 -8.61 -3.63
C LYS A 445 -6.26 -8.55 -2.25
N ALA A 446 -6.13 -7.35 -1.67
CA ALA A 446 -5.36 -7.01 -0.45
C ALA A 446 -5.54 -7.86 0.85
N ARG A 447 -6.40 -8.88 0.87
CA ARG A 447 -6.62 -9.82 2.00
C ARG A 447 -6.39 -11.29 1.63
N GLU A 448 -6.02 -11.56 0.38
CA GLU A 448 -5.86 -12.90 -0.19
C GLU A 448 -4.36 -13.25 -0.27
N PRO A 449 -4.00 -14.55 -0.39
CA PRO A 449 -2.62 -14.96 -0.64
C PRO A 449 -2.07 -14.35 -1.94
N HIS A 450 -0.79 -14.00 -1.96
CA HIS A 450 -0.16 -13.33 -3.11
C HIS A 450 0.07 -14.23 -4.34
N GLY A 451 -0.30 -15.51 -4.31
CA GLY A 451 -0.29 -16.40 -5.46
C GLY A 451 -1.67 -16.45 -6.12
N LEU A 452 -1.73 -16.56 -7.45
CA LEU A 452 -3.00 -16.60 -8.18
C LEU A 452 -3.98 -17.67 -7.63
N PRO A 453 -5.31 -17.40 -7.64
CA PRO A 453 -6.31 -18.41 -7.32
C PRO A 453 -6.20 -19.63 -8.24
N GLU A 454 -6.51 -20.83 -7.73
CA GLU A 454 -6.37 -22.07 -8.51
C GLU A 454 -7.20 -22.06 -9.81
N ARG A 455 -8.40 -21.46 -9.77
CA ARG A 455 -9.22 -21.21 -10.96
C ARG A 455 -8.50 -20.36 -12.01
N THR A 456 -7.76 -19.33 -11.60
CA THR A 456 -7.00 -18.47 -12.50
C THR A 456 -5.76 -19.19 -13.03
N ARG A 457 -5.07 -19.96 -12.17
CA ARG A 457 -3.92 -20.80 -12.55
C ARG A 457 -4.29 -21.82 -13.63
N ALA A 458 -5.44 -22.47 -13.50
CA ALA A 458 -5.96 -23.43 -14.48
C ALA A 458 -6.38 -22.82 -15.84
N LEU A 459 -6.42 -21.49 -15.98
CA LEU A 459 -6.60 -20.82 -17.27
C LEU A 459 -5.27 -20.58 -18.02
N LEU A 460 -4.12 -20.74 -17.34
CA LEU A 460 -2.81 -20.61 -17.94
C LEU A 460 -2.42 -21.92 -18.64
N THR A 461 -1.77 -21.82 -19.80
CA THR A 461 -1.50 -22.95 -20.72
C THR A 461 -0.59 -24.06 -20.20
N ASP A 462 -0.03 -23.89 -19.01
CA ASP A 462 1.11 -24.66 -18.51
C ASP A 462 0.69 -25.71 -17.46
N VAL A 463 -0.60 -25.78 -17.12
CA VAL A 463 -1.16 -26.78 -16.19
C VAL A 463 -1.45 -28.09 -16.93
N ASP A 464 -1.13 -29.23 -16.30
CA ASP A 464 -1.29 -30.57 -16.89
C ASP A 464 -2.75 -31.03 -17.06
N GLU A 465 -3.69 -30.46 -16.29
CA GLU A 465 -5.12 -30.78 -16.28
C GLU A 465 -5.91 -29.87 -17.26
N PRO A 466 -6.76 -30.44 -18.16
CA PRO A 466 -7.51 -29.66 -19.16
C PRO A 466 -8.70 -28.90 -18.55
N PHE A 467 -8.55 -27.60 -18.31
CA PHE A 467 -9.65 -26.77 -17.80
C PHE A 467 -10.79 -26.63 -18.83
N ASN A 468 -12.01 -26.97 -18.40
CA ASN A 468 -13.26 -26.74 -19.13
C ASN A 468 -13.29 -27.26 -20.60
N GLY A 469 -12.53 -28.32 -20.89
CA GLY A 469 -12.48 -28.96 -22.22
C GLY A 469 -11.40 -28.44 -23.17
N LEU A 470 -10.55 -27.50 -22.75
CA LEU A 470 -9.38 -27.07 -23.53
C LEU A 470 -8.39 -28.23 -23.71
N MET A 471 -7.93 -28.43 -24.94
CA MET A 471 -6.82 -29.35 -25.22
C MET A 471 -5.50 -28.77 -24.68
N LYS A 472 -4.62 -29.61 -24.14
CA LYS A 472 -3.34 -29.16 -23.56
C LYS A 472 -2.54 -28.32 -24.54
N GLY A 473 -2.25 -27.07 -24.16
CA GLY A 473 -1.55 -26.08 -24.99
C GLY A 473 -2.44 -25.14 -25.81
N GLN A 474 -3.78 -25.27 -25.77
CA GLN A 474 -4.69 -24.28 -26.32
C GLN A 474 -4.91 -23.14 -25.32
N ALA A 475 -4.68 -21.89 -25.73
CA ALA A 475 -4.98 -20.73 -24.91
C ALA A 475 -6.51 -20.48 -24.84
N PRO A 476 -7.05 -20.02 -23.70
CA PRO A 476 -8.47 -19.72 -23.56
C PRO A 476 -8.88 -18.52 -24.43
N SER A 477 -10.09 -18.54 -25.00
CA SER A 477 -10.66 -17.40 -25.71
C SER A 477 -11.06 -16.27 -24.75
N LEU A 478 -11.22 -15.03 -25.25
CA LEU A 478 -11.61 -13.89 -24.41
C LEU A 478 -12.98 -14.13 -23.76
N ARG A 479 -13.89 -14.77 -24.51
CA ARG A 479 -15.18 -15.27 -24.03
C ARG A 479 -15.04 -16.17 -22.80
N GLN A 480 -14.17 -17.18 -22.86
CA GLN A 480 -13.90 -18.10 -21.75
C GLN A 480 -13.29 -17.37 -20.54
N LEU A 481 -12.33 -16.47 -20.76
CA LEU A 481 -11.73 -15.64 -19.71
C LEU A 481 -12.79 -14.78 -19.00
N ARG A 482 -13.59 -14.01 -19.75
CA ARG A 482 -14.62 -13.13 -19.16
C ARG A 482 -15.65 -13.93 -18.36
N LEU A 483 -16.18 -15.03 -18.92
CA LEU A 483 -17.12 -15.90 -18.21
C LEU A 483 -16.51 -16.44 -16.90
N SER A 484 -15.24 -16.87 -16.93
CA SER A 484 -14.56 -17.37 -15.73
C SER A 484 -14.41 -16.30 -14.63
N SER A 485 -14.16 -15.05 -15.01
CA SER A 485 -14.07 -13.90 -14.09
C SER A 485 -15.45 -13.46 -13.54
N LEU A 486 -16.49 -13.48 -14.37
CA LEU A 486 -17.88 -13.22 -13.94
C LEU A 486 -18.37 -14.27 -12.94
N ASP A 487 -18.03 -15.54 -13.14
CA ASP A 487 -18.38 -16.64 -12.24
C ASP A 487 -17.54 -16.67 -10.95
N ALA A 488 -16.35 -16.08 -10.96
CA ALA A 488 -15.61 -15.74 -9.74
C ALA A 488 -16.18 -14.50 -9.02
N LYS A 489 -17.14 -13.79 -9.64
CA LYS A 489 -17.70 -12.49 -9.20
C LYS A 489 -16.62 -11.43 -8.97
N SER A 490 -15.56 -11.47 -9.79
CA SER A 490 -14.39 -10.60 -9.65
C SER A 490 -14.28 -9.52 -10.73
N HIS A 491 -15.08 -9.60 -11.81
CA HIS A 491 -15.22 -8.56 -12.83
C HIS A 491 -16.56 -7.82 -12.69
N ASP A 492 -16.52 -6.68 -12.01
CA ASP A 492 -17.63 -5.75 -11.75
C ASP A 492 -17.47 -4.42 -12.52
N HIS A 493 -16.40 -4.27 -13.29
CA HIS A 493 -15.97 -3.02 -13.92
C HIS A 493 -17.03 -2.40 -14.83
N VAL A 494 -17.16 -1.07 -14.79
CA VAL A 494 -18.03 -0.28 -15.67
C VAL A 494 -17.31 0.96 -16.17
N TRP A 495 -17.50 1.28 -17.46
CA TRP A 495 -16.90 2.46 -18.08
C TRP A 495 -17.68 3.70 -17.66
N TYR A 496 -17.03 4.70 -17.07
CA TYR A 496 -17.67 5.95 -16.66
C TYR A 496 -17.48 7.05 -17.72
N THR A 497 -18.52 7.87 -17.94
CA THR A 497 -18.40 9.13 -18.69
C THR A 497 -19.28 10.23 -18.10
N ASN A 498 -18.72 11.44 -18.03
CA ASN A 498 -19.45 12.65 -17.68
C ASN A 498 -19.97 13.32 -18.96
N LEU A 499 -21.26 13.62 -18.99
CA LEU A 499 -22.00 13.99 -20.17
C LEU A 499 -22.40 15.47 -20.11
N GLY A 500 -21.43 16.32 -20.44
CA GLY A 500 -21.58 17.77 -20.46
C GLY A 500 -22.69 18.25 -21.41
N VAL A 501 -23.77 18.76 -20.81
CA VAL A 501 -24.99 19.33 -21.42
C VAL A 501 -25.48 18.52 -22.63
N LEU A 502 -26.23 17.46 -22.34
CA LEU A 502 -27.02 16.73 -23.34
C LEU A 502 -28.47 17.23 -23.40
N SER A 503 -29.08 17.03 -24.56
CA SER A 503 -30.51 17.28 -24.83
C SER A 503 -31.43 16.11 -24.49
N CYS A 504 -30.87 14.95 -24.09
CA CYS A 504 -31.58 13.78 -23.58
C CYS A 504 -31.00 13.39 -22.22
N ARG A 505 -31.82 12.77 -21.33
CA ARG A 505 -31.34 12.06 -20.15
C ARG A 505 -31.31 10.56 -20.42
N PHE A 506 -30.29 9.88 -19.88
CA PHE A 506 -30.22 8.42 -19.86
C PHE A 506 -30.91 7.84 -18.62
N SER A 507 -31.52 6.68 -18.78
CA SER A 507 -31.98 5.82 -17.69
C SER A 507 -31.07 4.60 -17.52
N VAL A 508 -31.10 3.98 -16.34
CA VAL A 508 -30.51 2.65 -16.15
C VAL A 508 -31.26 1.63 -17.01
N GLY A 509 -30.52 0.69 -17.61
CA GLY A 509 -31.06 -0.33 -18.50
C GLY A 509 -31.29 0.15 -19.94
N ASP A 510 -31.13 1.45 -20.23
CA ASP A 510 -31.15 1.92 -21.63
C ASP A 510 -30.02 1.23 -22.41
N PHE A 511 -30.31 0.75 -23.61
CA PHE A 511 -29.32 0.13 -24.50
C PHE A 511 -29.40 0.70 -25.91
N GLY A 512 -28.26 0.67 -26.61
CA GLY A 512 -28.11 1.37 -27.87
C GLY A 512 -26.68 1.28 -28.40
N TYR A 513 -26.31 2.20 -29.29
CA TYR A 513 -24.97 2.25 -29.89
C TYR A 513 -24.56 3.66 -30.28
N ILE A 514 -23.25 3.90 -30.46
CA ILE A 514 -22.71 5.15 -31.01
C ILE A 514 -22.31 4.86 -32.48
N PRO A 515 -22.92 5.50 -33.50
CA PRO A 515 -22.79 5.03 -34.88
C PRO A 515 -21.37 5.19 -35.47
N ARG A 516 -20.65 4.07 -35.56
CA ARG A 516 -19.32 3.90 -36.17
C ARG A 516 -19.37 4.11 -37.70
N HIS A 517 -18.22 4.32 -38.34
CA HIS A 517 -18.10 4.40 -39.80
C HIS A 517 -17.05 3.39 -40.29
N LYS A 518 -17.48 2.38 -41.04
CA LYS A 518 -16.66 1.23 -41.44
C LYS A 518 -16.03 0.49 -40.25
N GLY A 519 -16.78 0.29 -39.17
CA GLY A 519 -16.34 -0.43 -37.96
C GLY A 519 -15.42 0.35 -37.00
N HIS A 520 -14.82 1.45 -37.44
CA HIS A 520 -13.99 2.31 -36.59
C HIS A 520 -14.81 3.39 -35.89
N ALA A 521 -14.35 3.80 -34.70
CA ALA A 521 -14.83 5.01 -34.03
C ALA A 521 -14.74 6.23 -34.98
N VAL A 522 -15.82 6.99 -35.10
CA VAL A 522 -15.80 8.23 -35.90
C VAL A 522 -15.23 9.34 -35.04
N SER A 523 -14.04 9.84 -35.40
CA SER A 523 -13.39 10.94 -34.69
C SER A 523 -14.36 12.11 -34.47
N GLY A 524 -14.55 12.48 -33.21
CA GLY A 524 -15.46 13.54 -32.77
C GLY A 524 -16.88 13.10 -32.36
N LYS A 525 -17.29 11.86 -32.63
CA LYS A 525 -18.54 11.31 -32.06
C LYS A 525 -18.38 10.92 -30.60
N SER A 526 -19.49 10.95 -29.87
CA SER A 526 -19.55 10.70 -28.43
C SER A 526 -20.92 10.15 -28.02
N PHE A 527 -21.19 10.10 -26.71
CA PHE A 527 -22.53 9.84 -26.18
C PHE A 527 -23.58 10.91 -26.57
N LYS A 528 -23.18 12.04 -27.18
CA LYS A 528 -24.11 12.98 -27.87
C LYS A 528 -24.77 12.35 -29.10
N ASP A 529 -24.11 11.36 -29.70
CA ASP A 529 -24.48 10.67 -30.93
C ASP A 529 -25.09 9.28 -30.65
N PHE A 530 -25.38 8.97 -29.37
CA PHE A 530 -25.93 7.68 -28.95
C PHE A 530 -27.35 7.49 -29.50
N ILE A 531 -27.57 6.39 -30.21
CA ILE A 531 -28.89 5.96 -30.67
C ILE A 531 -29.43 4.95 -29.67
N LEU A 532 -30.46 5.36 -28.93
CA LEU A 532 -31.25 4.49 -28.06
C LEU A 532 -32.05 3.49 -28.91
N LEU A 533 -31.95 2.21 -28.56
CA LEU A 533 -32.69 1.12 -29.22
C LEU A 533 -33.82 0.57 -28.32
N GLY A 534 -33.62 0.58 -27.00
CA GLY A 534 -34.63 0.15 -26.03
C GLY A 534 -34.16 0.31 -24.59
N ASN A 535 -34.91 -0.26 -23.64
CA ASN A 535 -34.54 -0.33 -22.23
C ASN A 535 -34.87 -1.71 -21.64
N THR A 536 -33.88 -2.37 -21.03
CA THR A 536 -33.98 -3.76 -20.54
C THR A 536 -35.11 -4.02 -19.56
N PHE A 537 -35.58 -3.00 -18.83
CA PHE A 537 -36.69 -3.10 -17.88
C PHE A 537 -38.06 -2.77 -18.50
N ARG A 538 -38.11 -1.77 -19.40
CA ARG A 538 -39.38 -1.35 -20.05
C ARG A 538 -39.86 -2.40 -21.05
N ASP A 539 -38.91 -3.07 -21.70
CA ASP A 539 -39.14 -4.02 -22.79
C ASP A 539 -39.02 -5.50 -22.31
N ASP A 540 -38.97 -5.70 -20.98
CA ASP A 540 -38.87 -6.97 -20.23
C ASP A 540 -37.69 -7.92 -20.56
N PHE A 541 -36.68 -7.46 -21.31
CA PHE A 541 -35.48 -8.25 -21.65
C PHE A 541 -34.68 -8.75 -20.43
N ALA A 542 -34.61 -7.99 -19.34
CA ALA A 542 -33.87 -8.40 -18.14
C ALA A 542 -34.40 -7.80 -16.83
N LYS A 543 -34.25 -8.56 -15.74
CA LYS A 543 -34.73 -8.20 -14.40
C LYS A 543 -33.58 -8.06 -13.41
N PHE A 544 -32.96 -6.88 -13.41
CA PHE A 544 -31.91 -6.51 -12.45
C PHE A 544 -32.49 -5.79 -11.22
N ILE A 545 -31.79 -5.86 -10.07
CA ILE A 545 -32.05 -4.98 -8.94
C ILE A 545 -31.45 -3.60 -9.26
N VAL A 546 -32.27 -2.55 -9.21
CA VAL A 546 -31.84 -1.16 -9.37
C VAL A 546 -31.83 -0.48 -8.01
N GLU A 547 -30.66 -0.03 -7.59
CA GLU A 547 -30.49 0.84 -6.43
C GLU A 547 -30.63 2.30 -6.82
N ARG A 548 -31.18 3.11 -5.91
CA ARG A 548 -31.24 4.57 -6.02
C ARG A 548 -30.42 5.17 -4.87
N THR A 549 -29.50 6.07 -5.19
CA THR A 549 -28.67 6.74 -4.19
C THR A 549 -28.68 8.25 -4.40
N CYS A 550 -28.51 9.00 -3.31
CA CYS A 550 -28.26 10.42 -3.36
C CYS A 550 -27.25 10.78 -2.28
N TYR A 551 -26.31 11.67 -2.60
CA TYR A 551 -25.27 12.13 -1.69
C TYR A 551 -24.87 13.57 -2.00
N GLY A 552 -24.36 14.29 -1.00
CA GLY A 552 -23.98 15.69 -1.15
C GLY A 552 -22.67 16.01 -0.43
N THR A 553 -21.96 17.04 -0.91
CA THR A 553 -20.88 17.69 -0.17
C THR A 553 -21.06 19.19 -0.16
N GLN A 554 -20.74 19.84 0.95
CA GLN A 554 -20.71 21.29 1.10
C GLN A 554 -19.29 21.80 1.39
N PHE A 555 -19.00 23.06 1.10
CA PHE A 555 -17.83 23.78 1.62
C PHE A 555 -18.14 25.26 1.86
N CYS A 556 -17.41 25.87 2.80
CA CYS A 556 -17.55 27.26 3.19
C CYS A 556 -16.35 28.08 2.71
N TRP A 557 -16.58 29.19 2.01
CA TRP A 557 -15.50 30.06 1.52
C TRP A 557 -14.76 30.85 2.63
N LYS A 558 -15.21 30.76 3.89
CA LYS A 558 -14.50 31.33 5.05
C LYS A 558 -13.56 30.33 5.73
N ASP A 559 -13.67 29.05 5.42
CA ASP A 559 -12.85 28.02 6.07
C ASP A 559 -11.49 27.95 5.37
N PHE A 560 -10.39 28.06 6.13
CA PHE A 560 -9.04 27.93 5.60
C PHE A 560 -8.20 26.95 6.44
N PRO A 561 -7.69 25.84 5.86
CA PRO A 561 -7.87 25.42 4.46
C PRO A 561 -9.33 25.06 4.16
N MET A 562 -9.76 25.33 2.93
CA MET A 562 -11.13 25.07 2.49
C MET A 562 -11.37 23.56 2.44
N THR A 563 -12.30 23.05 3.24
CA THR A 563 -12.57 21.61 3.38
C THR A 563 -13.99 21.28 2.96
N ARG A 564 -14.13 20.23 2.16
CA ARG A 564 -15.43 19.66 1.80
C ARG A 564 -15.92 18.74 2.91
N GLN A 565 -17.19 18.89 3.28
CA GLN A 565 -17.86 18.11 4.31
C GLN A 565 -19.06 17.37 3.68
N PRO A 566 -19.33 16.11 4.02
CA PRO A 566 -20.51 15.41 3.53
C PRO A 566 -21.79 16.02 4.11
N VAL A 567 -22.85 16.06 3.31
CA VAL A 567 -24.21 16.42 3.72
C VAL A 567 -25.12 15.23 3.45
N ASN A 568 -25.96 14.89 4.42
CA ASN A 568 -26.96 13.83 4.30
C ASN A 568 -28.34 14.46 4.10
N PRO A 569 -29.18 13.97 3.17
CA PRO A 569 -30.54 14.43 3.02
C PRO A 569 -31.47 13.78 4.04
N PHE A 570 -32.70 14.28 4.10
CA PHE A 570 -33.85 13.48 4.51
C PHE A 570 -34.93 13.53 3.42
N SER A 571 -35.56 12.38 3.17
CA SER A 571 -36.61 12.27 2.16
C SER A 571 -37.91 12.92 2.61
N LEU A 572 -38.62 13.53 1.68
CA LEU A 572 -40.00 13.98 1.79
C LEU A 572 -40.93 13.00 1.05
N THR A 573 -42.11 13.45 0.64
CA THR A 573 -42.94 12.70 -0.32
C THR A 573 -42.34 12.77 -1.73
N ASP A 574 -42.81 11.92 -2.63
CA ASP A 574 -42.64 12.07 -4.09
C ASP A 574 -41.17 12.12 -4.56
N ASP A 575 -40.33 11.24 -3.98
CA ASP A 575 -38.87 11.11 -4.19
C ASP A 575 -38.02 12.37 -3.85
N ILE A 576 -38.64 13.47 -3.38
CA ILE A 576 -37.94 14.73 -3.05
C ILE A 576 -36.99 14.53 -1.86
N GLN A 577 -35.76 15.01 -2.01
CA GLN A 577 -34.71 15.02 -0.99
C GLN A 577 -34.46 16.44 -0.48
N CYS A 578 -34.46 16.61 0.84
CA CYS A 578 -34.24 17.88 1.52
C CYS A 578 -32.87 17.87 2.24
N TRP A 579 -32.01 18.83 1.91
CA TRP A 579 -30.62 18.93 2.39
C TRP A 579 -30.52 20.08 3.41
N PRO A 580 -30.27 19.78 4.71
CA PRO A 580 -30.09 20.80 5.74
C PRO A 580 -28.67 21.38 5.71
N ILE A 581 -28.55 22.65 5.32
CA ILE A 581 -27.28 23.39 5.17
C ILE A 581 -27.22 24.47 6.25
N VAL A 582 -26.17 24.49 7.07
CA VAL A 582 -25.98 25.52 8.10
C VAL A 582 -25.08 26.62 7.56
N VAL A 583 -25.64 27.81 7.33
CA VAL A 583 -24.91 28.95 6.75
C VAL A 583 -24.44 29.91 7.86
N PRO A 584 -23.11 30.10 8.07
CA PRO A 584 -22.59 31.09 9.00
C PRO A 584 -22.90 32.53 8.54
N PRO A 585 -22.95 33.51 9.47
CA PRO A 585 -23.21 34.90 9.12
C PRO A 585 -22.25 35.46 8.07
N GLY A 586 -22.79 36.14 7.06
CA GLY A 586 -22.00 36.80 6.02
C GLY A 586 -21.18 35.84 5.14
N ALA A 587 -21.53 34.56 5.08
CA ALA A 587 -20.74 33.51 4.42
C ALA A 587 -21.45 32.95 3.18
N GLN A 588 -20.66 32.35 2.30
CA GLN A 588 -21.15 31.51 1.22
C GLN A 588 -20.90 30.04 1.54
N ILE A 589 -21.93 29.22 1.39
CA ILE A 589 -21.83 27.77 1.32
C ILE A 589 -22.15 27.33 -0.11
N ASP A 590 -21.26 26.53 -0.69
CA ASP A 590 -21.41 25.92 -2.00
C ASP A 590 -21.56 24.40 -1.80
N CYS A 591 -22.47 23.79 -2.55
CA CYS A 591 -22.92 22.41 -2.39
C CYS A 591 -22.90 21.70 -3.75
N ASP A 592 -22.25 20.53 -3.82
CA ASP A 592 -22.40 19.59 -4.93
C ASP A 592 -23.30 18.44 -4.47
N ILE A 593 -24.47 18.33 -5.09
CA ILE A 593 -25.48 17.32 -4.82
C ILE A 593 -25.54 16.34 -5.99
N THR A 594 -25.52 15.04 -5.73
CA THR A 594 -25.68 13.99 -6.73
C THR A 594 -26.91 13.13 -6.42
N HIS A 595 -27.70 12.84 -7.45
CA HIS A 595 -28.76 11.82 -7.46
C HIS A 595 -28.49 10.83 -8.57
N GLU A 596 -28.62 9.54 -8.32
CA GLU A 596 -28.34 8.52 -9.32
C GLU A 596 -29.11 7.21 -9.11
N GLN A 597 -29.09 6.39 -10.14
CA GLN A 597 -29.61 5.03 -10.14
C GLN A 597 -28.56 4.09 -10.74
N SER A 598 -28.48 2.85 -10.27
CA SER A 598 -27.53 1.85 -10.80
C SER A 598 -28.02 0.41 -10.62
N ILE A 599 -27.58 -0.48 -11.51
CA ILE A 599 -27.71 -1.93 -11.33
C ILE A 599 -26.82 -2.36 -10.15
N ALA A 600 -27.43 -2.98 -9.13
CA ALA A 600 -26.76 -3.38 -7.89
C ALA A 600 -25.65 -4.45 -8.08
N ASN A 601 -25.77 -5.28 -9.12
CA ASN A 601 -24.75 -6.27 -9.49
C ASN A 601 -24.41 -6.17 -10.98
N THR A 602 -23.36 -5.40 -11.30
CA THR A 602 -22.86 -5.21 -12.67
C THR A 602 -22.40 -6.52 -13.32
N THR A 603 -21.98 -7.52 -12.54
CA THR A 603 -21.65 -8.88 -13.01
C THR A 603 -22.79 -9.51 -13.81
N ASP A 604 -24.05 -9.26 -13.41
CA ASP A 604 -25.21 -9.87 -14.07
C ASP A 604 -25.63 -9.10 -15.32
N ALA A 605 -25.37 -7.80 -15.39
CA ALA A 605 -25.47 -7.02 -16.62
C ALA A 605 -24.43 -7.47 -17.67
N TRP A 606 -23.20 -7.78 -17.23
CA TRP A 606 -22.19 -8.41 -18.09
C TRP A 606 -22.61 -9.81 -18.57
N ARG A 607 -23.18 -10.65 -17.69
CA ARG A 607 -23.74 -11.96 -18.09
C ARG A 607 -24.83 -11.82 -19.15
N PHE A 608 -25.76 -10.89 -18.95
CA PHE A 608 -26.84 -10.60 -19.91
C PHE A 608 -26.28 -10.25 -21.29
N LEU A 609 -25.29 -9.35 -21.38
CA LEU A 609 -24.64 -9.07 -22.66
C LEU A 609 -23.94 -10.31 -23.26
N MET A 610 -23.24 -11.13 -22.45
CA MET A 610 -22.57 -12.35 -22.91
C MET A 610 -23.54 -13.45 -23.43
N GLN A 611 -24.83 -13.31 -23.15
CA GLN A 611 -25.90 -14.24 -23.55
C GLN A 611 -26.71 -13.64 -24.72
N GLU A 612 -27.28 -12.45 -24.54
CA GLU A 612 -28.33 -11.90 -25.42
C GLU A 612 -27.85 -10.86 -26.45
N SER A 613 -26.59 -10.42 -26.41
CA SER A 613 -26.11 -9.41 -27.38
C SER A 613 -26.14 -9.91 -28.83
N ARG A 614 -26.00 -11.23 -29.08
CA ARG A 614 -26.12 -11.81 -30.44
C ARG A 614 -27.57 -11.78 -30.94
N SER A 615 -28.54 -12.17 -30.11
CA SER A 615 -29.98 -12.16 -30.42
C SER A 615 -30.46 -10.73 -30.66
N LEU A 616 -30.23 -9.84 -29.69
CA LEU A 616 -30.64 -8.43 -29.75
C LEU A 616 -30.05 -7.70 -30.96
N ALA A 617 -28.74 -7.83 -31.21
CA ALA A 617 -28.09 -7.16 -32.34
C ALA A 617 -28.59 -7.68 -33.69
N SER A 618 -28.91 -8.97 -33.80
CA SER A 618 -29.46 -9.56 -35.02
C SER A 618 -30.89 -9.10 -35.32
N GLU A 619 -31.71 -8.85 -34.29
CA GLU A 619 -33.05 -8.29 -34.44
C GLU A 619 -33.01 -6.79 -34.80
N LEU A 620 -32.07 -6.06 -34.20
CA LEU A 620 -31.92 -4.60 -34.34
C LEU A 620 -31.03 -4.18 -35.53
N GLY A 621 -30.45 -5.14 -36.26
CA GLY A 621 -29.66 -4.88 -37.49
C GLY A 621 -28.27 -4.26 -37.25
N ILE A 622 -27.68 -4.44 -36.06
CA ILE A 622 -26.36 -3.91 -35.68
C ILE A 622 -25.35 -5.04 -35.44
N GLN A 623 -24.09 -4.72 -35.14
CA GLN A 623 -23.12 -5.71 -34.68
C GLN A 623 -23.26 -5.98 -33.18
N PRO A 624 -23.08 -7.23 -32.70
CA PRO A 624 -23.16 -7.56 -31.27
C PRO A 624 -22.18 -6.77 -30.38
N HIS A 625 -21.02 -6.38 -30.94
CA HIS A 625 -20.02 -5.55 -30.25
C HIS A 625 -20.29 -4.04 -30.33
N ASP A 626 -21.25 -3.57 -31.14
CA ASP A 626 -21.67 -2.15 -31.13
C ASP A 626 -22.64 -1.85 -29.97
N LEU A 627 -23.23 -2.88 -29.36
CA LEU A 627 -24.23 -2.77 -28.30
C LEU A 627 -23.61 -2.29 -26.98
N ILE A 628 -24.08 -1.14 -26.51
CA ILE A 628 -23.75 -0.50 -25.24
C ILE A 628 -24.97 -0.57 -24.32
N LEU A 629 -24.77 -0.98 -23.07
CA LEU A 629 -25.80 -1.02 -22.01
C LEU A 629 -25.44 -0.03 -20.89
N ILE A 630 -26.39 0.84 -20.52
CA ILE A 630 -26.26 1.79 -19.40
C ILE A 630 -26.54 1.08 -18.07
N THR A 631 -25.51 0.93 -17.24
CA THR A 631 -25.59 0.25 -15.93
C THR A 631 -25.77 1.22 -14.76
N ARG A 632 -25.48 2.51 -14.94
CA ARG A 632 -25.69 3.60 -13.98
C ARG A 632 -26.02 4.89 -14.73
N ALA A 633 -26.96 5.67 -14.21
CA ALA A 633 -27.30 6.99 -14.74
C ALA A 633 -27.51 7.97 -13.59
N GLY A 634 -26.95 9.18 -13.70
CA GLY A 634 -26.92 10.12 -12.58
C GLY A 634 -26.78 11.58 -12.99
N LEU A 635 -27.06 12.43 -12.00
CA LEU A 635 -27.20 13.87 -12.12
C LEU A 635 -26.42 14.53 -10.99
N SER A 636 -25.36 15.26 -11.32
CA SER A 636 -24.62 16.11 -10.39
C SER A 636 -25.01 17.57 -10.58
N ARG A 637 -25.31 18.28 -9.49
CA ARG A 637 -25.85 19.63 -9.48
C ARG A 637 -25.14 20.48 -8.43
N HIS A 638 -24.46 21.53 -8.88
CA HIS A 638 -23.86 22.54 -8.01
C HIS A 638 -24.93 23.57 -7.60
N ALA A 639 -25.02 23.92 -6.32
CA ALA A 639 -25.87 24.99 -5.81
C ALA A 639 -25.15 25.77 -4.71
N TYR A 640 -25.36 27.08 -4.62
CA TYR A 640 -24.78 27.90 -3.53
C TYR A 640 -25.82 28.78 -2.86
N ILE A 641 -25.52 29.16 -1.62
CA ILE A 641 -26.28 30.14 -0.85
C ILE A 641 -25.33 31.06 -0.07
N HIS A 642 -25.66 32.35 -0.03
CA HIS A 642 -24.89 33.43 0.58
C HIS A 642 -25.78 34.31 1.46
N ASP A 643 -25.35 34.54 2.69
CA ASP A 643 -25.95 35.54 3.59
C ASP A 643 -25.32 36.92 3.38
N PHE A 644 -26.10 37.89 2.88
CA PHE A 644 -25.74 39.32 2.87
C PHE A 644 -26.45 40.11 3.99
N ALA A 645 -27.42 39.54 4.69
CA ALA A 645 -28.20 40.25 5.73
C ALA A 645 -27.31 40.72 6.89
N THR A 646 -26.27 39.95 7.24
CA THR A 646 -25.32 40.33 8.30
C THR A 646 -24.05 41.03 7.79
N SER A 647 -24.01 41.52 6.54
CA SER A 647 -22.83 42.24 6.04
C SER A 647 -22.74 43.63 6.69
N VAL A 648 -22.05 43.72 7.83
CA VAL A 648 -21.78 44.98 8.53
C VAL A 648 -21.02 45.91 7.58
N LYS A 649 -21.67 47.02 7.19
CA LYS A 649 -21.03 48.10 6.43
C LYS A 649 -20.02 48.82 7.31
N LEU A 650 -18.81 48.28 7.38
CA LEU A 650 -17.62 49.04 7.77
C LEU A 650 -17.50 50.23 6.80
N GLY A 651 -17.80 51.43 7.30
CA GLY A 651 -17.64 52.67 6.56
C GLY A 651 -16.17 52.89 6.16
N PRO A 652 -15.90 53.74 5.16
CA PRO A 652 -14.55 53.95 4.64
C PRO A 652 -13.58 54.31 5.77
N SER A 653 -12.50 53.53 5.89
CA SER A 653 -11.44 53.76 6.86
C SER A 653 -10.60 54.97 6.42
N HIS A 654 -11.07 56.17 6.76
CA HIS A 654 -10.33 57.40 6.52
C HIS A 654 -9.02 57.39 7.30
N TRP A 655 -7.91 57.23 6.58
CA TRP A 655 -6.55 57.28 7.11
C TRP A 655 -6.19 58.70 7.55
N HIS A 656 -6.53 59.04 8.79
CA HIS A 656 -6.11 60.30 9.41
C HIS A 656 -5.17 60.07 10.60
N HIS A 657 -3.88 60.35 10.36
CA HIS A 657 -2.94 60.64 11.43
C HIS A 657 -3.43 61.88 12.20
N GLN A 658 -3.62 61.77 13.52
CA GLN A 658 -3.78 62.94 14.39
C GLN A 658 -2.97 62.80 15.68
N LEU A 659 -2.61 63.95 16.22
CA LEU A 659 -1.56 64.15 17.22
C LEU A 659 -2.04 63.89 18.67
N PRO A 660 -1.13 63.60 19.62
CA PRO A 660 -1.48 63.54 21.03
C PRO A 660 -1.85 64.93 21.55
N GLY A 661 -3.02 65.08 22.18
CA GLY A 661 -3.34 66.34 22.88
C GLY A 661 -4.80 66.79 23.00
N VAL A 662 -5.82 66.00 22.63
CA VAL A 662 -7.24 66.39 22.81
C VAL A 662 -8.01 65.31 23.58
N ARG A 663 -8.72 65.70 24.65
CA ARG A 663 -9.63 64.81 25.38
C ARG A 663 -10.88 64.54 24.54
N GLN A 664 -11.12 63.29 24.16
CA GLN A 664 -12.43 62.88 23.62
C GLN A 664 -13.47 62.81 24.75
N PRO A 665 -14.74 63.22 24.52
CA PRO A 665 -15.83 62.93 25.45
C PRO A 665 -16.10 61.41 25.51
N PRO A 666 -16.76 60.90 26.55
CA PRO A 666 -17.05 59.47 26.69
C PRO A 666 -17.90 58.99 25.50
N ARG A 667 -17.43 57.95 24.81
CA ARG A 667 -18.24 57.25 23.81
C ARG A 667 -19.44 56.60 24.51
N PRO A 668 -20.67 56.72 23.98
CA PRO A 668 -21.76 55.88 24.46
C PRO A 668 -21.39 54.41 24.22
N PHE A 669 -21.75 53.54 25.17
CA PHE A 669 -21.59 52.10 24.99
C PHE A 669 -22.43 51.67 23.77
N LEU A 670 -21.76 51.21 22.71
CA LEU A 670 -22.43 50.40 21.70
C LEU A 670 -22.97 49.15 22.41
N PRO A 671 -24.28 48.86 22.34
CA PRO A 671 -24.81 47.63 22.92
C PRO A 671 -24.11 46.45 22.26
N HIS A 672 -23.75 45.44 23.05
CA HIS A 672 -23.21 44.20 22.50
C HIS A 672 -24.30 43.54 21.64
N GLN A 673 -24.21 43.72 20.33
CA GLN A 673 -24.95 42.91 19.38
C GLN A 673 -24.57 41.45 19.65
N PRO A 674 -25.54 40.54 19.88
CA PRO A 674 -25.21 39.14 20.07
C PRO A 674 -24.49 38.62 18.81
N PRO A 675 -23.54 37.69 18.95
CA PRO A 675 -22.90 37.09 17.79
C PRO A 675 -23.99 36.52 16.88
N ALA A 676 -24.02 36.96 15.63
CA ALA A 676 -25.03 36.51 14.68
C ALA A 676 -24.99 34.98 14.59
N MET A 677 -26.16 34.35 14.68
CA MET A 677 -26.26 32.90 14.68
C MET A 677 -26.19 32.36 13.26
N ALA A 678 -25.59 31.19 13.07
CA ALA A 678 -25.65 30.49 11.80
C ALA A 678 -27.11 30.08 11.51
N THR A 679 -27.56 30.27 10.28
CA THR A 679 -28.97 30.05 9.88
C THR A 679 -29.09 28.71 9.16
N PRO A 680 -30.01 27.82 9.57
CA PRO A 680 -30.31 26.60 8.82
C PRO A 680 -31.12 26.96 7.56
N MET A 681 -30.60 26.58 6.40
CA MET A 681 -31.22 26.69 5.09
C MET A 681 -31.46 25.29 4.53
N TYR A 682 -32.51 25.13 3.73
CA TYR A 682 -32.91 23.84 3.17
C TYR A 682 -32.90 23.89 1.65
N LEU A 683 -32.04 23.11 1.01
CA LEU A 683 -32.09 22.89 -0.43
C LEU A 683 -33.01 21.69 -0.71
N HIS A 684 -33.96 21.84 -1.62
CA HIS A 684 -34.88 20.78 -2.04
C HIS A 684 -34.55 20.35 -3.47
N THR A 685 -34.48 19.04 -3.72
CA THR A 685 -34.09 18.45 -5.01
C THR A 685 -34.77 17.11 -5.24
N SER A 686 -35.09 16.77 -6.48
CA SER A 686 -35.39 15.39 -6.90
C SER A 686 -34.44 14.92 -8.00
N PHE A 687 -34.48 13.61 -8.29
CA PHE A 687 -33.95 13.01 -9.52
C PHE A 687 -34.88 13.29 -10.72
N ASP A 688 -36.18 13.52 -10.48
CA ASP A 688 -37.19 13.83 -11.50
C ASP A 688 -36.82 15.06 -12.35
N ASP A 689 -36.96 14.95 -13.68
CA ASP A 689 -36.78 16.03 -14.67
C ASP A 689 -37.72 17.23 -14.44
N SER A 690 -38.94 16.96 -13.98
CA SER A 690 -40.00 17.96 -13.82
C SER A 690 -39.88 18.80 -12.55
N TYR A 691 -38.99 18.42 -11.62
CA TYR A 691 -38.84 19.07 -10.33
C TYR A 691 -37.82 20.23 -10.36
N GLU A 692 -38.31 21.47 -10.39
CA GLU A 692 -37.46 22.66 -10.23
C GLU A 692 -36.86 22.71 -8.80
N PRO A 693 -35.53 22.61 -8.61
CA PRO A 693 -34.93 22.57 -7.28
C PRO A 693 -34.79 23.97 -6.69
N TYR A 694 -35.04 24.13 -5.38
CA TYR A 694 -35.06 25.45 -4.73
C TYR A 694 -34.49 25.46 -3.31
N TRP A 695 -34.11 26.67 -2.86
CA TRP A 695 -33.74 26.96 -1.47
C TRP A 695 -34.96 27.43 -0.66
N SER A 696 -35.02 27.03 0.60
CA SER A 696 -36.13 27.30 1.51
C SER A 696 -35.63 27.59 2.94
N HIS A 697 -36.38 28.41 3.68
CA HIS A 697 -36.22 28.59 5.14
C HIS A 697 -36.91 27.49 5.97
N GLN A 698 -37.65 26.58 5.32
CA GLN A 698 -38.44 25.54 5.98
C GLN A 698 -38.04 24.13 5.52
N PRO A 699 -37.92 23.15 6.44
CA PRO A 699 -37.53 21.77 6.12
C PRO A 699 -38.62 20.99 5.37
N ARG A 700 -39.87 21.43 5.47
CA ARG A 700 -41.06 20.83 4.83
C ARG A 700 -41.88 21.93 4.16
N TYR A 701 -41.49 22.30 2.95
CA TYR A 701 -42.39 23.00 2.03
C TYR A 701 -42.87 21.97 1.01
N THR A 702 -44.11 21.54 1.13
CA THR A 702 -44.83 20.80 0.08
C THR A 702 -45.57 21.83 -0.79
N PRO A 703 -45.27 21.96 -2.08
CA PRO A 703 -46.11 22.71 -3.01
C PRO A 703 -47.55 22.17 -2.94
N HIS A 704 -48.54 23.06 -2.75
CA HIS A 704 -49.95 22.63 -2.71
C HIS A 704 -50.50 22.28 -4.09
N GLU A 705 -49.82 22.72 -5.16
CA GLU A 705 -50.14 22.41 -6.55
C GLU A 705 -48.83 22.17 -7.32
N PRO A 706 -48.78 21.29 -8.35
CA PRO A 706 -47.55 21.01 -9.12
C PRO A 706 -46.92 22.20 -9.88
N GLN A 707 -47.54 23.38 -9.84
CA GLN A 707 -47.07 24.61 -10.49
C GLN A 707 -46.93 25.79 -9.52
N SER A 708 -47.17 25.60 -8.21
CA SER A 708 -47.03 26.68 -7.23
C SER A 708 -45.56 26.96 -6.96
N LYS A 709 -45.07 28.13 -7.40
CA LYS A 709 -43.67 28.54 -7.22
C LYS A 709 -43.26 28.54 -5.74
N PRO A 710 -42.03 28.08 -5.40
CA PRO A 710 -41.56 28.06 -4.02
C PRO A 710 -41.50 29.47 -3.42
N PRO A 711 -41.67 29.61 -2.09
CA PRO A 711 -41.67 30.91 -1.43
C PRO A 711 -40.29 31.57 -1.58
N PRO A 712 -40.22 32.87 -1.93
CA PRO A 712 -38.94 33.57 -2.05
C PRO A 712 -38.22 33.60 -0.70
N LEU A 713 -36.88 33.48 -0.72
CA LEU A 713 -36.08 33.68 0.47
C LEU A 713 -36.29 35.09 1.04
N SER A 714 -36.15 35.22 2.36
CA SER A 714 -36.17 36.52 3.04
C SER A 714 -35.08 37.47 2.51
N GLY A 715 -35.32 38.78 2.66
CA GLY A 715 -34.41 39.81 2.18
C GLY A 715 -33.00 39.68 2.79
N GLY A 716 -31.99 39.76 1.94
CA GLY A 716 -30.58 39.61 2.33
C GLY A 716 -29.96 38.26 1.97
N TRP A 717 -30.71 37.30 1.43
CA TRP A 717 -30.16 36.05 0.92
C TRP A 717 -29.93 36.10 -0.60
N ARG A 718 -28.79 35.61 -1.07
CA ARG A 718 -28.54 35.31 -2.50
C ARG A 718 -28.29 33.82 -2.64
N ASN A 719 -28.86 33.19 -3.66
CA ASN A 719 -28.62 31.79 -3.96
C ASN A 719 -28.51 31.58 -5.48
N THR A 720 -28.05 30.41 -5.88
CA THR A 720 -28.24 29.89 -7.24
C THR A 720 -28.31 28.37 -7.18
N VAL A 721 -29.15 27.79 -8.02
CA VAL A 721 -29.16 26.37 -8.35
C VAL A 721 -28.62 26.25 -9.77
N GLY A 722 -27.53 25.50 -9.95
CA GLY A 722 -26.85 25.34 -11.24
C GLY A 722 -27.53 24.32 -12.15
N SER A 723 -27.13 24.32 -13.42
CA SER A 723 -27.56 23.34 -14.42
C SER A 723 -27.05 21.92 -14.12
N ASP A 724 -27.86 20.92 -14.44
CA ASP A 724 -27.51 19.51 -14.26
C ASP A 724 -26.31 19.10 -15.13
N THR A 725 -25.34 18.46 -14.49
CA THR A 725 -24.26 17.73 -15.14
C THR A 725 -24.59 16.25 -15.11
N GLN A 726 -25.00 15.71 -16.26
CA GLN A 726 -25.34 14.29 -16.38
C GLN A 726 -24.08 13.42 -16.37
N PHE A 727 -24.22 12.17 -15.97
CA PHE A 727 -23.21 11.14 -16.17
C PHE A 727 -23.85 9.76 -16.30
N VAL A 728 -23.13 8.84 -16.93
CA VAL A 728 -23.49 7.42 -16.99
C VAL A 728 -22.30 6.54 -16.66
N SER A 729 -22.59 5.31 -16.23
CA SER A 729 -21.67 4.19 -16.40
C SER A 729 -22.28 3.14 -17.30
N TRP A 730 -21.46 2.49 -18.10
CA TRP A 730 -21.89 1.63 -19.20
C TRP A 730 -20.95 0.44 -19.38
N ILE A 731 -21.43 -0.58 -20.08
CA ILE A 731 -20.67 -1.76 -20.49
C ILE A 731 -20.91 -2.06 -21.97
N GLN A 732 -19.95 -2.72 -22.61
CA GLN A 732 -19.92 -3.08 -24.03
C GLN A 732 -19.02 -4.31 -24.19
N LEU A 733 -19.32 -5.16 -25.17
CA LEU A 733 -18.47 -6.30 -25.54
C LEU A 733 -17.58 -5.95 -26.74
N LEU A 734 -16.39 -6.55 -26.80
CA LEU A 734 -15.48 -6.40 -27.92
C LEU A 734 -15.69 -7.53 -28.93
N PRO A 735 -15.24 -7.39 -30.19
CA PRO A 735 -15.39 -8.45 -31.21
C PRO A 735 -14.88 -9.82 -30.73
N GLU A 736 -13.74 -9.84 -30.03
CA GLU A 736 -13.12 -11.07 -29.50
C GLU A 736 -13.92 -11.75 -28.37
N ASP A 737 -14.91 -11.08 -27.75
CA ASP A 737 -15.84 -11.73 -26.81
C ASP A 737 -16.86 -12.64 -27.53
N PHE A 738 -16.88 -12.60 -28.87
CA PHE A 738 -17.74 -13.40 -29.75
C PHE A 738 -17.00 -14.50 -30.51
N ASP A 739 -15.70 -14.67 -30.27
CA ASP A 739 -14.92 -15.82 -30.70
C ASP A 739 -14.98 -16.91 -29.59
N ASP A 740 -15.12 -18.18 -29.98
CA ASP A 740 -15.39 -19.31 -29.07
C ASP A 740 -14.12 -20.06 -28.60
#